data_AF-A0AAV5RAV5-F1
#
_entry.id   AF-A0AAV5RAV5-F1
#
_cell.length_a   1.000
_cell.length_b   1.000
_cell.length_c   1.000
_cell.angle_alpha   90.00
_cell.angle_beta   90.00
_cell.angle_gamma   90.00
#
_symmetry.space_group_name_H-M   'P 1'
#
loop_
_entity.id
_entity.type
_entity.pdbx_description
1 polymer ?
#
loop_
_entity_poly.entity_id
_entity_poly.type
_entity_poly.pdbx_seq_one_letter_code
_entity_poly.pdbx_strand_id
1 'polypeptide(L)'
;MQSDKVPVHYLPLHETIYQKRLKEILIQLHKNHLLSYLKDLKISPNDIDKEADGEIKKEIGNDGSSGQMSDNSIFEAFNFNCKQILHHPTLLVDHYIPKNLLLLNSKENIISLSNKYLQISNILDGLVEKKVKKTIIISVSDAKEMDLIESVLIGKNGLQYYRFSGSSLYYDNHGSFDFHWNSKNETIGENIKIEEISTVKRKTNGRTKKSPVENTAQEDTKRKKKMGRPSSAEKRAREQNAQINAAIAARESSSVSEDTEKYKGRDETEEYIPKISKNNKQFTEILEEKESKRINIYLILSSQLKYLLQFEDLQSDLVISLDCKTNESEELSSIVKNKIHVLKPIIIESLEHYEWEMMQENEENSSILLTLLSIASNEEEKAKKDEVDDNKMIEWIIDPINHGYPYNEKIKSKYRPVFDESLILRVKDTLESRPDGNKRIKLSGEGIPKVFTYQKYQYYLTNLINENIRGMNIWIDNSENELKDVHLKETNREDIIDVGNYEIGEIFKNNRDIKVKIELRSKVKERNESEYQKLVEVRDVLKKGSNEDIESLKEKISSLKMEIEASEKESGVIRAEYQEKSTLAVEKTRELKSIEILNKQLIEDSKGIFHQMRLKSIRDEQAFINRRLRELANDKKSWEGIIQVLKANSK
;
A
#
# COMPACT_ATOMS: atom_id res chain seq x y z
N MET A 1 55.78 -37.03 -9.73
CA MET A 1 54.44 -36.87 -9.12
C MET A 1 54.34 -35.42 -8.69
N GLN A 2 53.64 -34.57 -9.46
CA GLN A 2 53.32 -33.22 -9.02
C GLN A 2 52.37 -33.36 -7.84
N SER A 3 52.72 -32.78 -6.68
CA SER A 3 51.81 -32.67 -5.55
C SER A 3 50.53 -31.99 -6.03
N ASP A 4 49.39 -32.66 -5.93
CA ASP A 4 48.07 -32.09 -6.20
C ASP A 4 47.82 -30.94 -5.20
N LYS A 5 48.24 -29.73 -5.57
CA LYS A 5 48.02 -28.54 -4.76
C LYS A 5 46.52 -28.23 -4.75
N VAL A 6 46.01 -27.89 -3.58
CA VAL A 6 44.63 -27.45 -3.38
C VAL A 6 44.36 -26.22 -4.26
N PRO A 7 43.32 -26.23 -5.12
CA PRO A 7 43.01 -25.09 -5.98
C PRO A 7 42.49 -23.91 -5.14
N VAL A 8 43.32 -22.85 -5.06
CA VAL A 8 42.98 -21.58 -4.40
C VAL A 8 42.51 -20.58 -5.45
N HIS A 9 41.31 -20.04 -5.25
CA HIS A 9 40.63 -19.10 -6.12
C HIS A 9 40.46 -17.76 -5.41
N TYR A 10 40.76 -16.66 -6.10
CA TYR A 10 40.69 -15.32 -5.53
C TYR A 10 39.50 -14.54 -6.10
N LEU A 11 38.62 -14.06 -5.21
CA LEU A 11 37.45 -13.27 -5.58
C LEU A 11 37.82 -11.78 -5.45
N PRO A 12 37.99 -11.04 -6.57
CA PRO A 12 38.33 -9.63 -6.53
C PRO A 12 37.15 -8.79 -6.03
N LEU A 13 37.38 -8.01 -4.98
CA LEU A 13 36.41 -7.12 -4.36
C LEU A 13 36.90 -5.67 -4.30
N HIS A 14 36.01 -4.75 -3.94
CA HIS A 14 36.33 -3.34 -3.74
C HIS A 14 36.03 -2.88 -2.32
N GLU A 15 36.73 -1.84 -1.84
CA GLU A 15 36.42 -1.20 -0.56
C GLU A 15 35.07 -0.45 -0.63
N THR A 16 34.27 -0.56 0.43
CA THR A 16 33.06 0.27 0.59
C THR A 16 33.44 1.73 0.85
N ILE A 17 32.47 2.63 0.70
CA ILE A 17 32.66 4.06 1.03
C ILE A 17 33.13 4.20 2.49
N TYR A 18 32.57 3.42 3.42
CA TYR A 18 32.97 3.45 4.83
C TYR A 18 34.40 2.97 5.04
N GLN A 19 34.80 1.88 4.39
CA GLN A 19 36.17 1.37 4.46
C GLN A 19 37.18 2.39 3.94
N LYS A 20 36.91 3.00 2.78
CA LYS A 20 37.72 4.09 2.20
C LYS A 20 37.85 5.27 3.17
N ARG A 21 36.75 5.69 3.78
CA ARG A 21 36.74 6.80 4.74
C ARG A 21 37.55 6.51 5.99
N LEU A 22 37.40 5.33 6.59
CA LEU A 22 38.18 4.98 7.78
C LEU A 22 39.67 4.87 7.46
N LYS A 23 40.02 4.32 6.30
CA LYS A 23 41.40 4.27 5.80
C LYS A 23 41.97 5.69 5.61
N GLU A 24 41.21 6.62 5.07
CA GLU A 24 41.60 8.04 4.96
C GLU A 24 41.87 8.69 6.33
N ILE A 25 41.05 8.40 7.34
CA ILE A 25 41.27 8.89 8.72
C ILE A 25 42.60 8.34 9.27
N LEU A 26 42.88 7.06 9.06
CA LEU A 26 44.16 6.47 9.46
C LEU A 26 45.34 7.13 8.74
N ILE A 27 45.24 7.34 7.42
CA ILE A 27 46.28 8.02 6.64
C ILE A 27 46.53 9.42 7.19
N GLN A 28 45.48 10.17 7.55
CA GLN A 28 45.60 11.49 8.15
C GLN A 28 46.25 11.47 9.53
N LEU A 29 45.93 10.49 10.37
CA LEU A 29 46.56 10.31 11.69
C LEU A 29 48.07 10.08 11.56
N HIS A 30 48.48 9.29 10.58
CA HIS A 30 49.88 8.92 10.34
C HIS A 30 50.63 9.89 9.41
N LYS A 31 49.95 10.85 8.79
CA LYS A 31 50.50 11.77 7.78
C LYS A 31 51.78 12.45 8.22
N ASN A 32 51.80 13.04 9.42
CA ASN A 32 52.98 13.78 9.90
C ASN A 32 54.19 12.86 10.10
N HIS A 33 53.93 11.62 10.52
CA HIS A 33 54.97 10.61 10.75
C HIS A 33 55.54 10.10 9.43
N LEU A 34 54.65 9.77 8.48
CA LEU A 34 55.01 9.37 7.12
C LEU A 34 55.82 10.45 6.40
N LEU A 35 55.42 11.72 6.52
CA LEU A 35 56.16 12.83 5.91
C LEU A 35 57.54 13.05 6.55
N SER A 36 57.71 12.76 7.85
CA SER A 36 59.03 12.78 8.50
C SER A 36 59.90 11.66 7.94
N TYR A 37 59.39 10.44 7.96
CA TYR A 37 60.09 9.26 7.46
C TYR A 37 60.53 9.39 5.99
N LEU A 38 59.64 9.91 5.12
CA LEU A 38 59.93 10.16 3.70
C LEU A 38 60.87 11.36 3.45
N LYS A 39 61.15 12.20 4.46
CA LYS A 39 62.18 13.23 4.39
C LYS A 39 63.53 12.66 4.80
N ASP A 40 63.54 11.84 5.85
CA ASP A 40 64.75 11.17 6.34
C ASP A 40 65.31 10.20 5.29
N LEU A 41 64.44 9.52 4.53
CA LEU A 41 64.84 8.67 3.39
C LEU A 41 65.48 9.44 2.21
N LYS A 42 65.27 10.76 2.08
CA LYS A 42 65.89 11.58 1.02
C LYS A 42 67.28 12.10 1.40
N ILE A 43 67.75 11.87 2.63
CA ILE A 43 69.10 12.24 3.07
C ILE A 43 70.06 11.09 2.72
N SER A 44 70.55 11.10 1.47
CA SER A 44 71.96 10.85 1.07
C SER A 44 72.04 10.23 -0.34
N PRO A 45 72.65 10.97 -1.28
CA PRO A 45 73.68 10.38 -2.14
C PRO A 45 75.09 10.90 -1.84
N ASN A 46 75.28 11.84 -0.90
CA ASN A 46 76.56 12.55 -0.72
C ASN A 46 77.29 12.30 0.61
N ASP A 47 76.78 11.46 1.50
CA ASP A 47 77.46 11.13 2.77
C ASP A 47 78.22 9.77 2.73
N ILE A 48 78.42 9.19 1.55
CA ILE A 48 79.16 7.92 1.40
C ILE A 48 80.69 8.11 1.51
N ASP A 49 81.22 9.34 1.45
CA ASP A 49 82.68 9.56 1.48
C ASP A 49 83.26 9.91 2.86
N LYS A 50 82.55 9.64 3.97
CA LYS A 50 83.08 9.88 5.33
C LYS A 50 82.78 8.77 6.34
N GLU A 51 82.99 7.51 5.96
CA GLU A 51 83.13 6.41 6.93
C GLU A 51 84.33 5.52 6.57
N ALA A 52 85.53 6.10 6.70
CA ALA A 52 86.72 5.35 7.10
C ALA A 52 87.16 5.95 8.45
N ASP A 53 87.15 5.12 9.48
CA ASP A 53 87.53 5.42 10.87
C ASP A 53 86.43 6.06 11.74
N GLY A 54 85.46 5.23 12.12
CA GLY A 54 84.61 5.51 13.27
C GLY A 54 83.53 4.45 13.41
N GLU A 55 83.73 3.51 14.34
CA GLU A 55 82.70 2.57 14.78
C GLU A 55 81.38 3.32 15.03
N ILE A 56 80.41 3.21 14.12
CA ILE A 56 79.02 3.52 14.44
C ILE A 56 78.51 2.39 15.33
N LYS A 57 78.81 2.54 16.61
CA LYS A 57 77.86 2.17 17.66
C LYS A 57 76.62 3.03 17.43
N LYS A 58 75.71 2.59 16.55
CA LYS A 58 74.29 2.84 16.77
C LYS A 58 73.94 2.03 18.00
N GLU A 59 74.18 2.65 19.14
CA GLU A 59 73.71 2.18 20.42
C GLU A 59 72.25 1.80 20.23
N ILE A 60 71.99 0.52 20.45
CA ILE A 60 70.79 0.04 21.10
C ILE A 60 70.72 0.82 22.42
N GLY A 61 70.26 2.07 22.32
CA GLY A 61 69.99 2.98 23.41
C GLY A 61 68.74 2.46 24.09
N ASN A 62 68.96 1.47 24.95
CA ASN A 62 68.05 1.08 26.00
C ASN A 62 68.02 2.22 27.03
N ASP A 63 67.45 3.36 26.65
CA ASP A 63 67.15 4.45 27.56
C ASP A 63 65.69 4.33 27.96
N GLY A 64 65.49 3.77 29.14
CA GLY A 64 64.19 3.59 29.80
C GLY A 64 63.56 4.90 30.24
N SER A 65 63.42 5.88 29.34
CA SER A 65 62.64 7.10 29.59
C SER A 65 61.67 7.39 28.46
N SER A 66 60.39 7.24 28.81
CA SER A 66 59.16 7.53 28.05
C SER A 66 58.67 6.41 27.13
N GLY A 67 57.48 5.86 27.44
CA GLY A 67 56.81 4.81 26.67
C GLY A 67 56.33 5.28 25.29
N GLN A 68 57.24 5.65 24.41
CA GLN A 68 56.99 6.07 23.04
C GLN A 68 57.08 4.85 22.10
N MET A 69 56.22 4.79 21.09
CA MET A 69 56.26 3.72 20.09
C MET A 69 57.38 3.99 19.07
N SER A 70 58.08 2.92 18.65
CA SER A 70 59.05 2.99 17.56
C SER A 70 58.36 3.18 16.20
N ASP A 71 59.09 3.68 15.20
CA ASP A 71 58.57 3.86 13.83
C ASP A 71 57.99 2.56 13.25
N ASN A 72 58.70 1.43 13.44
CA ASN A 72 58.22 0.12 13.00
C ASN A 72 56.92 -0.28 13.71
N SER A 73 56.83 -0.03 15.02
CA SER A 73 55.60 -0.30 15.78
C SER A 73 54.42 0.57 15.33
N ILE A 74 54.69 1.79 14.85
CA ILE A 74 53.67 2.70 14.31
C ILE A 74 53.17 2.19 12.95
N PHE A 75 54.07 1.75 12.07
CA PHE A 75 53.71 1.15 10.77
C PHE A 75 52.98 -0.18 10.93
N GLU A 76 53.41 -1.04 11.85
CA GLU A 76 52.69 -2.27 12.19
C GLU A 76 51.29 -1.98 12.73
N ALA A 77 51.14 -0.96 13.59
CA ALA A 77 49.83 -0.52 14.06
C ALA A 77 48.95 0.02 12.92
N PHE A 78 49.51 0.77 11.97
CA PHE A 78 48.79 1.22 10.78
C PHE A 78 48.30 0.02 9.95
N ASN A 79 49.20 -0.89 9.60
CA ASN A 79 48.90 -2.08 8.81
C ASN A 79 47.85 -2.96 9.49
N PHE A 80 47.98 -3.18 10.80
CA PHE A 80 46.99 -3.93 11.59
C PHE A 80 45.61 -3.27 11.52
N ASN A 81 45.52 -1.96 11.75
CA ASN A 81 44.24 -1.25 11.71
C ASN A 81 43.63 -1.21 10.29
N CYS A 82 44.45 -1.07 9.25
CA CYS A 82 44.00 -1.18 7.86
C CYS A 82 43.43 -2.57 7.57
N LYS A 83 44.09 -3.66 8.00
CA LYS A 83 43.53 -5.02 7.85
C LYS A 83 42.18 -5.16 8.52
N GLN A 84 42.05 -4.67 9.75
CA GLN A 84 40.77 -4.72 10.46
C GLN A 84 39.66 -3.99 9.69
N ILE A 85 39.94 -2.82 9.11
CA ILE A 85 38.97 -2.12 8.24
C ILE A 85 38.61 -2.94 7.00
N LEU A 86 39.60 -3.56 6.35
CA LEU A 86 39.41 -4.37 5.13
C LEU A 86 38.53 -5.59 5.39
N HIS A 87 38.68 -6.24 6.55
CA HIS A 87 37.78 -7.30 7.00
C HIS A 87 36.39 -6.72 7.31
N HIS A 88 36.31 -5.81 8.30
CA HIS A 88 35.06 -5.14 8.64
C HIS A 88 35.29 -3.86 9.48
N PRO A 89 34.68 -2.71 9.13
CA PRO A 89 34.81 -1.45 9.89
C PRO A 89 34.59 -1.54 11.41
N THR A 90 33.67 -2.41 11.85
CA THR A 90 33.33 -2.59 13.28
C THR A 90 34.43 -3.28 14.09
N LEU A 91 35.39 -3.94 13.45
CA LEU A 91 36.51 -4.57 14.15
C LEU A 91 37.50 -3.53 14.69
N LEU A 92 37.59 -2.37 14.03
CA LEU A 92 38.42 -1.25 14.48
C LEU A 92 37.76 -0.45 15.62
N VAL A 93 36.44 -0.28 15.55
CA VAL A 93 35.70 0.64 16.41
C VAL A 93 34.44 -0.04 16.93
N ASP A 94 34.46 -0.37 18.21
CA ASP A 94 33.34 -1.05 18.88
C ASP A 94 32.03 -0.22 18.86
N HIS A 95 32.11 1.11 18.68
CA HIS A 95 30.91 1.97 18.55
C HIS A 95 30.05 1.68 17.32
N TYR A 96 30.61 1.09 16.25
CA TYR A 96 29.81 0.67 15.10
C TYR A 96 29.16 -0.70 15.30
N ILE A 97 29.50 -1.44 16.37
CA ILE A 97 28.86 -2.71 16.69
C ILE A 97 27.46 -2.41 17.26
N PRO A 98 26.37 -2.88 16.61
CA PRO A 98 25.05 -2.76 17.17
C PRO A 98 24.99 -3.49 18.52
N LYS A 99 24.42 -2.84 19.55
CA LYS A 99 24.29 -3.44 20.90
C LYS A 99 23.55 -4.78 20.89
N ASN A 100 22.74 -5.04 19.87
CA ASN A 100 22.00 -6.29 19.68
C ASN A 100 22.27 -6.86 18.28
N LEU A 101 23.28 -7.72 18.16
CA LEU A 101 23.63 -8.41 16.91
C LEU A 101 22.54 -9.35 16.36
N LEU A 102 21.51 -9.66 17.16
CA LEU A 102 20.41 -10.55 16.78
C LEU A 102 19.30 -9.86 15.97
N LEU A 103 19.21 -8.52 16.02
CA LEU A 103 18.15 -7.77 15.33
C LEU A 103 18.38 -7.71 13.82
N LEU A 104 17.31 -7.83 13.02
CA LEU A 104 17.39 -7.82 11.54
C LEU A 104 18.06 -6.55 10.99
N ASN A 105 17.66 -5.37 11.47
CA ASN A 105 18.26 -4.09 11.05
C ASN A 105 19.76 -4.01 11.36
N SER A 106 20.21 -4.70 12.40
CA SER A 106 21.64 -4.76 12.75
C SER A 106 22.43 -5.59 11.75
N LYS A 107 21.81 -6.59 11.09
CA LYS A 107 22.45 -7.45 10.09
C LYS A 107 22.65 -6.73 8.77
N GLU A 108 21.63 -6.05 8.27
CA GLU A 108 21.75 -5.26 7.03
C GLU A 108 22.81 -4.16 7.16
N ASN A 109 22.88 -3.54 8.34
CA ASN A 109 23.94 -2.56 8.64
C ASN A 109 25.33 -3.20 8.64
N ILE A 110 25.52 -4.37 9.25
CA ILE A 110 26.81 -5.07 9.23
C ILE A 110 27.18 -5.44 7.78
N ILE A 111 26.26 -6.03 7.03
CA ILE A 111 26.49 -6.46 5.64
C ILE A 111 26.87 -5.26 4.74
N SER A 112 26.19 -4.12 4.87
CA SER A 112 26.44 -2.93 4.03
C SER A 112 27.75 -2.21 4.33
N LEU A 113 28.35 -2.44 5.50
CA LEU A 113 29.61 -1.80 5.90
C LEU A 113 30.85 -2.46 5.25
N SER A 114 30.79 -3.76 4.93
CA SER A 114 31.91 -4.51 4.33
C SER A 114 31.50 -5.26 3.07
N ASN A 115 32.21 -5.00 1.97
CA ASN A 115 31.93 -5.66 0.70
C ASN A 115 32.22 -7.17 0.76
N LYS A 116 33.18 -7.62 1.60
CA LYS A 116 33.41 -9.05 1.85
C LYS A 116 32.14 -9.72 2.39
N TYR A 117 31.47 -9.07 3.34
CA TYR A 117 30.27 -9.59 4.00
C TYR A 117 29.06 -9.56 3.06
N LEU A 118 28.92 -8.50 2.27
CA LEU A 118 27.92 -8.41 1.20
C LEU A 118 28.03 -9.58 0.23
N GLN A 119 29.24 -9.88 -0.22
CA GLN A 119 29.50 -10.91 -1.22
C GLN A 119 29.30 -12.32 -0.68
N ILE A 120 29.72 -12.57 0.57
CA ILE A 120 29.40 -13.83 1.26
C ILE A 120 27.88 -13.98 1.39
N SER A 121 27.15 -12.93 1.78
CA SER A 121 25.69 -12.99 1.89
C SER A 121 25.06 -13.34 0.54
N ASN A 122 25.44 -12.64 -0.53
CA ASN A 122 24.89 -12.87 -1.87
C ASN A 122 25.15 -14.29 -2.36
N ILE A 123 26.37 -14.80 -2.16
CA ILE A 123 26.73 -16.19 -2.51
C ILE A 123 25.85 -17.18 -1.75
N LEU A 124 25.70 -16.99 -0.44
CA LEU A 124 24.89 -17.90 0.38
C LEU A 124 23.41 -17.84 -0.01
N ASP A 125 22.87 -16.65 -0.21
CA ASP A 125 21.47 -16.45 -0.61
C ASP A 125 21.20 -17.09 -1.99
N GLY A 126 22.11 -16.91 -2.96
CA GLY A 126 22.01 -17.56 -4.26
C GLY A 126 22.08 -19.09 -4.22
N LEU A 127 22.90 -19.66 -3.33
CA LEU A 127 22.95 -21.11 -3.13
C LEU A 127 21.66 -21.64 -2.48
N VAL A 128 21.07 -20.90 -1.53
CA VAL A 128 19.79 -21.24 -0.91
C VAL A 128 18.66 -21.20 -1.94
N GLU A 129 18.62 -20.18 -2.80
CA GLU A 129 17.62 -20.05 -3.87
C GLU A 129 17.67 -21.21 -4.86
N LYS A 130 18.88 -21.67 -5.20
CA LYS A 130 19.12 -22.84 -6.07
C LYS A 130 18.88 -24.17 -5.36
N LYS A 131 18.60 -24.16 -4.04
CA LYS A 131 18.31 -25.33 -3.19
C LYS A 131 19.38 -26.42 -3.27
N VAL A 132 20.65 -26.02 -3.32
CA VAL A 132 21.79 -26.94 -3.44
C VAL A 132 22.26 -27.37 -2.06
N LYS A 133 22.43 -28.67 -1.86
CA LYS A 133 23.06 -29.20 -0.65
C LYS A 133 24.57 -29.05 -0.78
N LYS A 134 25.17 -28.19 0.04
CA LYS A 134 26.62 -28.00 0.13
C LYS A 134 27.05 -27.86 1.59
N THR A 135 28.26 -28.30 1.86
CA THR A 135 28.97 -28.06 3.12
C THR A 135 30.05 -27.01 2.89
N ILE A 136 29.89 -25.84 3.50
CA ILE A 136 30.80 -24.70 3.36
C ILE A 136 31.51 -24.45 4.69
N ILE A 137 32.83 -24.35 4.66
CA ILE A 137 33.61 -23.88 5.81
C ILE A 137 33.90 -22.40 5.61
N ILE A 138 33.60 -21.56 6.60
CA ILE A 138 34.04 -20.16 6.63
C ILE A 138 35.13 -20.03 7.70
N SER A 139 36.34 -19.71 7.25
CA SER A 139 37.51 -19.47 8.11
C SER A 139 37.66 -17.98 8.38
N VAL A 140 37.76 -17.61 9.64
CA VAL A 140 37.88 -16.22 10.10
C VAL A 140 39.12 -16.03 10.97
N SER A 141 39.64 -14.81 11.02
CA SER A 141 40.88 -14.50 11.73
C SER A 141 40.70 -14.40 13.24
N ASP A 142 39.65 -13.69 13.68
CA ASP A 142 39.42 -13.31 15.07
C ASP A 142 38.06 -13.80 15.60
N ALA A 143 37.97 -14.00 16.92
CA ALA A 143 36.71 -14.38 17.58
C ALA A 143 35.60 -13.32 17.42
N LYS A 144 35.98 -12.03 17.41
CA LYS A 144 35.04 -10.92 17.12
C LYS A 144 34.50 -11.01 15.68
N GLU A 145 35.34 -11.36 14.72
CA GLU A 145 34.94 -11.54 13.32
C GLU A 145 33.96 -12.72 13.18
N MET A 146 34.19 -13.80 13.93
CA MET A 146 33.28 -14.94 14.01
C MET A 146 31.90 -14.54 14.54
N ASP A 147 31.82 -13.71 15.59
CA ASP A 147 30.55 -13.19 16.12
C ASP A 147 29.79 -12.36 15.06
N LEU A 148 30.50 -11.56 14.26
CA LEU A 148 29.90 -10.78 13.18
C LEU A 148 29.35 -11.68 12.07
N ILE A 149 30.12 -12.67 11.61
CA ILE A 149 29.64 -13.61 10.60
C ILE A 149 28.46 -14.43 11.14
N GLU A 150 28.53 -14.90 12.38
CA GLU A 150 27.41 -15.61 13.01
C GLU A 150 26.14 -14.74 13.01
N SER A 151 26.26 -13.45 13.32
CA SER A 151 25.12 -12.53 13.28
C SER A 151 24.46 -12.44 11.89
N VAL A 152 25.24 -12.52 10.81
CA VAL A 152 24.77 -12.53 9.41
C VAL A 152 24.07 -13.84 9.07
N LEU A 153 24.54 -14.97 9.61
CA LEU A 153 23.95 -16.28 9.34
C LEU A 153 22.67 -16.54 10.13
N ILE A 154 22.55 -15.99 11.34
CA ILE A 154 21.37 -16.16 12.19
C ILE A 154 20.13 -15.66 11.44
N GLY A 155 19.07 -16.48 11.41
CA GLY A 155 17.79 -16.11 10.80
C GLY A 155 17.74 -16.20 9.27
N LYS A 156 18.81 -16.62 8.59
CA LYS A 156 18.73 -17.01 7.18
C LYS A 156 18.03 -18.37 7.06
N ASN A 157 16.97 -18.42 6.24
CA ASN A 157 16.22 -19.65 5.99
C ASN A 157 16.99 -20.55 5.01
N GLY A 158 16.85 -21.87 5.13
CA GLY A 158 17.51 -22.82 4.23
C GLY A 158 18.98 -23.09 4.52
N LEU A 159 19.50 -22.51 5.61
CA LEU A 159 20.87 -22.68 6.05
C LEU A 159 20.93 -23.16 7.51
N GLN A 160 21.93 -23.98 7.81
CA GLN A 160 22.27 -24.39 9.16
C GLN A 160 23.74 -24.09 9.39
N TYR A 161 24.08 -23.49 10.53
CA TYR A 161 25.47 -23.17 10.85
C TYR A 161 25.91 -23.86 12.14
N TYR A 162 27.20 -24.12 12.22
CA TYR A 162 27.88 -24.75 13.34
C TYR A 162 29.11 -23.91 13.68
N ARG A 163 29.34 -23.66 14.96
CA ARG A 163 30.47 -22.84 15.43
C ARG A 163 31.40 -23.71 16.25
N PHE A 164 32.69 -23.74 15.90
CA PHE A 164 33.67 -24.60 16.56
C PHE A 164 34.52 -23.92 17.64
N SER A 165 34.36 -22.62 17.84
CA SER A 165 35.16 -21.87 18.80
C SER A 165 34.33 -20.82 19.53
N GLY A 166 34.58 -20.67 20.84
CA GLY A 166 33.89 -19.71 21.71
C GLY A 166 32.44 -20.08 22.04
N SER A 167 31.73 -19.15 22.69
CA SER A 167 30.30 -19.26 22.98
C SER A 167 29.49 -18.76 21.78
N SER A 168 28.57 -19.58 21.26
CA SER A 168 27.66 -19.14 20.19
C SER A 168 26.69 -18.04 20.69
N LEU A 169 26.37 -17.12 19.78
CA LEU A 169 25.37 -16.07 20.00
C LEU A 169 23.93 -16.61 20.06
N TYR A 170 23.63 -17.77 19.47
CA TYR A 170 22.27 -18.31 19.41
C TYR A 170 22.24 -19.84 19.33
N TYR A 171 21.59 -20.50 20.30
CA TYR A 171 21.61 -21.96 20.44
C TYR A 171 20.57 -22.71 19.58
N ASP A 172 19.45 -22.10 19.18
CA ASP A 172 18.34 -22.86 18.55
C ASP A 172 18.63 -23.30 17.10
N ASN A 173 19.67 -22.75 16.45
CA ASN A 173 20.07 -23.12 15.09
C ASN A 173 21.30 -24.05 15.03
N HIS A 174 21.88 -24.43 16.18
CA HIS A 174 22.92 -25.46 16.18
C HIS A 174 22.29 -26.79 15.85
N GLY A 175 22.76 -27.45 14.79
CA GLY A 175 22.56 -28.89 14.74
C GLY A 175 23.23 -29.51 15.95
N SER A 176 22.55 -30.40 16.64
CA SER A 176 23.19 -31.16 17.71
C SER A 176 24.26 -32.05 17.08
N PHE A 177 25.52 -31.63 17.15
CA PHE A 177 26.65 -32.47 16.79
C PHE A 177 26.92 -33.39 17.99
N ASP A 178 26.32 -34.58 17.96
CA ASP A 178 26.45 -35.56 19.05
C ASP A 178 27.75 -36.36 18.84
N PHE A 179 28.84 -35.95 19.50
CA PHE A 179 30.16 -36.60 19.40
C PHE A 179 30.19 -38.08 19.87
N HIS A 180 29.07 -38.63 20.33
CA HIS A 180 28.95 -39.96 20.91
C HIS A 180 28.21 -41.00 20.04
N TRP A 181 27.86 -40.67 18.78
CA TRP A 181 27.11 -41.60 17.93
C TRP A 181 27.89 -42.87 17.51
N ASN A 182 29.23 -42.83 17.49
CA ASN A 182 30.07 -43.95 17.02
C ASN A 182 30.53 -44.94 18.11
N SER A 183 29.66 -45.30 19.06
CA SER A 183 30.02 -46.36 20.02
C SER A 183 28.97 -47.46 20.24
N LYS A 184 27.91 -47.54 19.42
CA LYS A 184 26.89 -48.59 19.61
C LYS A 184 26.40 -49.35 18.37
N ASN A 185 26.86 -49.03 17.16
CA ASN A 185 26.37 -49.69 15.95
C ASN A 185 27.42 -50.54 15.22
N GLU A 186 28.36 -51.13 15.95
CA GLU A 186 29.14 -52.27 15.47
C GLU A 186 29.00 -53.43 16.45
N THR A 187 27.81 -54.03 16.50
CA THR A 187 27.64 -55.47 16.72
C THR A 187 26.18 -55.85 16.52
N ILE A 188 25.98 -56.90 15.73
CA ILE A 188 24.78 -57.72 15.50
C ILE A 188 24.26 -57.59 14.07
N GLY A 189 24.97 -58.31 13.19
CA GLY A 189 24.33 -59.02 12.10
C GLY A 189 23.65 -60.30 12.61
N GLU A 190 22.70 -60.76 11.80
CA GLU A 190 21.99 -62.04 11.83
C GLU A 190 20.70 -62.16 12.66
N ASN A 191 19.59 -62.15 11.91
CA ASN A 191 18.36 -62.92 12.05
C ASN A 191 17.62 -62.90 13.41
N ILE A 192 16.37 -62.39 13.41
CA ILE A 192 15.18 -63.15 13.82
C ILE A 192 13.91 -62.42 13.36
N LYS A 193 12.94 -63.26 12.99
CA LYS A 193 11.65 -63.00 12.37
C LYS A 193 10.69 -62.17 13.23
N ILE A 194 9.77 -61.55 12.49
CA ILE A 194 8.47 -61.03 12.91
C ILE A 194 7.75 -62.04 13.82
N GLU A 195 7.31 -61.60 15.00
CA GLU A 195 6.07 -62.08 15.61
C GLU A 195 5.47 -61.03 16.57
N GLU A 196 4.15 -60.99 16.53
CA GLU A 196 3.22 -60.06 17.15
C GLU A 196 2.90 -60.43 18.63
N ILE A 197 2.26 -59.48 19.34
CA ILE A 197 1.49 -59.64 20.60
C ILE A 197 2.29 -59.59 21.93
N SER A 198 2.21 -58.46 22.65
CA SER A 198 1.25 -58.29 23.78
C SER A 198 1.57 -57.12 24.70
N THR A 199 0.48 -56.51 25.14
CA THR A 199 0.31 -55.50 26.18
C THR A 199 0.87 -55.91 27.55
N VAL A 200 1.66 -55.02 28.20
CA VAL A 200 1.70 -54.96 29.68
C VAL A 200 1.84 -53.52 30.16
N LYS A 201 0.76 -53.04 30.81
CA LYS A 201 0.72 -51.90 31.72
C LYS A 201 1.56 -52.19 32.97
N ARG A 202 2.31 -51.20 33.48
CA ARG A 202 2.62 -50.97 34.92
C ARG A 202 3.24 -49.58 35.08
N LYS A 203 2.50 -48.62 35.65
CA LYS A 203 2.38 -48.27 37.09
C LYS A 203 3.47 -47.31 37.59
N THR A 204 3.06 -46.05 37.68
CA THR A 204 3.19 -45.10 38.81
C THR A 204 3.96 -45.52 40.07
N ASN A 205 4.78 -44.58 40.55
CA ASN A 205 5.15 -44.19 41.92
C ASN A 205 6.69 -44.01 42.03
N GLY A 206 7.27 -43.03 42.72
CA GLY A 206 6.70 -42.04 43.62
C GLY A 206 7.76 -41.03 44.09
N ARG A 207 7.25 -39.81 44.31
CA ARG A 207 7.58 -38.79 45.31
C ARG A 207 8.62 -39.15 46.40
N THR A 208 9.68 -38.34 46.52
CA THR A 208 10.31 -38.01 47.82
C THR A 208 10.63 -36.52 47.90
N LYS A 209 10.00 -35.85 48.87
CA LYS A 209 10.33 -34.51 49.38
C LYS A 209 11.55 -34.61 50.32
N LYS A 210 12.40 -33.58 50.34
CA LYS A 210 12.99 -32.99 51.56
C LYS A 210 13.63 -31.63 51.23
N SER A 211 13.19 -30.61 51.95
CA SER A 211 13.85 -29.32 52.24
C SER A 211 14.21 -29.34 53.75
N PRO A 212 14.66 -28.26 54.44
CA PRO A 212 15.04 -26.89 54.01
C PRO A 212 16.32 -26.33 54.70
N VAL A 213 16.83 -25.15 54.27
CA VAL A 213 17.47 -24.12 55.14
C VAL A 213 17.22 -22.72 54.54
N GLU A 214 16.91 -21.76 55.43
CA GLU A 214 16.49 -20.36 55.24
C GLU A 214 17.68 -19.38 55.06
N ASN A 215 17.47 -18.26 54.34
CA ASN A 215 17.47 -16.91 54.93
C ASN A 215 17.15 -15.77 53.92
N THR A 216 15.97 -15.17 54.14
CA THR A 216 15.60 -13.74 54.30
C THR A 216 15.98 -12.60 53.32
N ALA A 217 14.97 -11.69 53.21
CA ALA A 217 14.88 -10.34 52.63
C ALA A 217 14.65 -10.26 51.10
N GLN A 218 13.70 -9.50 50.54
CA GLN A 218 12.79 -8.46 51.04
C GLN A 218 11.60 -8.30 50.08
N GLU A 219 10.48 -7.82 50.62
CA GLU A 219 9.14 -7.72 50.02
C GLU A 219 9.00 -6.68 48.90
N ASP A 220 8.23 -7.01 47.86
CA ASP A 220 7.47 -6.03 47.08
C ASP A 220 6.21 -6.70 46.48
N THR A 221 5.06 -6.54 47.17
CA THR A 221 3.79 -7.16 46.80
C THR A 221 3.05 -6.38 45.71
N LYS A 222 3.24 -6.72 44.43
CA LYS A 222 2.28 -6.39 43.36
C LYS A 222 1.28 -7.53 43.18
N ARG A 223 0.08 -7.37 43.77
CA ARG A 223 -1.08 -8.26 43.59
C ARG A 223 -1.54 -8.26 42.11
N LYS A 224 -1.07 -9.23 41.32
CA LYS A 224 -1.69 -9.57 40.03
C LYS A 224 -3.03 -10.26 40.30
N LYS A 225 -4.13 -9.53 40.15
CA LYS A 225 -5.48 -10.11 40.03
C LYS A 225 -5.49 -11.03 38.79
N LYS A 226 -5.68 -12.32 39.01
CA LYS A 226 -6.04 -13.27 37.95
C LYS A 226 -7.38 -12.81 37.37
N MET A 227 -7.36 -12.26 36.16
CA MET A 227 -8.56 -12.00 35.38
C MET A 227 -9.19 -13.35 35.05
N GLY A 228 -10.28 -13.66 35.75
CA GLY A 228 -11.11 -14.81 35.45
C GLY A 228 -11.68 -14.70 34.04
N ARG A 229 -11.92 -15.85 33.43
CA ARG A 229 -12.65 -15.96 32.15
C ARG A 229 -13.91 -15.08 32.21
N PRO A 230 -14.14 -14.18 31.24
CA PRO A 230 -15.33 -13.35 31.22
C PRO A 230 -16.56 -14.26 31.19
N SER A 231 -17.55 -13.90 32.01
CA SER A 231 -18.79 -14.67 32.11
C SER A 231 -19.54 -14.63 30.76
N SER A 232 -20.39 -15.62 30.50
CA SER A 232 -21.23 -15.68 29.29
C SER A 232 -22.06 -14.41 29.07
N ALA A 233 -22.38 -13.67 30.13
CA ALA A 233 -23.11 -12.41 30.05
C ALA A 233 -22.23 -11.27 29.52
N GLU A 234 -20.96 -11.21 29.93
CA GLU A 234 -20.00 -10.21 29.46
C GLU A 234 -19.63 -10.44 27.99
N LYS A 235 -19.62 -11.70 27.55
CA LYS A 235 -19.44 -12.03 26.13
C LYS A 235 -20.60 -11.54 25.27
N ARG A 236 -21.85 -11.73 25.73
CA ARG A 236 -23.05 -11.20 25.04
C ARG A 236 -23.10 -9.68 25.00
N ALA A 237 -22.70 -8.99 26.07
CA ALA A 237 -22.68 -7.53 26.11
C ALA A 237 -21.67 -6.95 25.10
N ARG A 238 -20.50 -7.58 24.94
CA ARG A 238 -19.51 -7.19 23.92
C ARG A 238 -20.00 -7.46 22.51
N GLU A 239 -20.73 -8.56 22.31
CA GLU A 239 -21.30 -8.93 21.00
C GLU A 239 -22.45 -7.99 20.60
N GLN A 240 -23.30 -7.59 21.55
CA GLN A 240 -24.32 -6.55 21.32
C GLN A 240 -23.71 -5.19 21.01
N ASN A 241 -22.67 -4.77 21.74
CA ASN A 241 -21.99 -3.51 21.46
C ASN A 241 -21.27 -3.54 20.10
N ALA A 242 -20.71 -4.67 19.69
CA ALA A 242 -20.12 -4.83 18.36
C ALA A 242 -21.18 -4.74 17.25
N GLN A 243 -22.37 -5.32 17.46
CA GLN A 243 -23.49 -5.21 16.52
C GLN A 243 -24.05 -3.78 16.43
N ILE A 244 -24.13 -3.05 17.55
CA ILE A 244 -24.56 -1.65 17.56
C ILE A 244 -23.55 -0.77 16.81
N ASN A 245 -22.25 -0.97 17.05
CA ASN A 245 -21.21 -0.21 16.35
C ASN A 245 -21.17 -0.52 14.84
N ALA A 246 -21.39 -1.78 14.45
CA ALA A 246 -21.51 -2.16 13.05
C ALA A 246 -22.76 -1.53 12.38
N ALA A 247 -23.88 -1.44 13.10
CA ALA A 247 -25.09 -0.77 12.61
C ALA A 247 -24.93 0.75 12.47
N ILE A 248 -24.13 1.38 13.34
CA ILE A 248 -23.78 2.80 13.24
C ILE A 248 -22.88 3.04 12.01
N ALA A 249 -21.86 2.21 11.80
CA ALA A 249 -20.97 2.28 10.63
C ALA A 249 -21.71 2.01 9.30
N ALA A 250 -22.72 1.12 9.31
CA ALA A 250 -23.58 0.88 8.16
C ALA A 250 -24.54 2.04 7.85
N ARG A 251 -24.83 2.91 8.83
CA ARG A 251 -25.67 4.10 8.66
C ARG A 251 -24.90 5.32 8.15
N GLU A 252 -23.60 5.39 8.45
CA GLU A 252 -22.71 6.46 7.96
C GLU A 252 -22.21 6.21 6.53
N SER A 253 -22.46 5.02 5.97
CA SER A 253 -22.04 4.63 4.61
C SER A 253 -23.15 4.72 3.54
N SER A 254 -24.34 5.26 3.88
CA SER A 254 -25.42 5.45 2.91
C SER A 254 -25.48 6.88 2.36
N SER A 255 -24.46 7.26 1.59
CA SER A 255 -24.65 8.20 0.48
C SER A 255 -23.62 7.93 -0.61
N VAL A 256 -24.13 7.79 -1.84
CA VAL A 256 -23.48 7.61 -3.15
C VAL A 256 -23.43 6.15 -3.64
N SER A 257 -24.34 5.88 -4.58
CA SER A 257 -24.47 4.69 -5.43
C SER A 257 -23.78 4.89 -6.79
N GLU A 258 -23.20 3.80 -7.30
CA GLU A 258 -23.14 3.32 -8.71
C GLU A 258 -22.45 4.25 -9.76
N ASP A 259 -21.45 3.86 -10.56
CA ASP A 259 -21.31 2.62 -11.33
C ASP A 259 -19.86 2.37 -11.83
N THR A 260 -19.46 1.09 -11.79
CA THR A 260 -18.64 0.30 -12.73
C THR A 260 -17.15 0.60 -13.05
N GLU A 261 -16.39 -0.50 -12.95
CA GLU A 261 -15.21 -0.92 -13.74
C GLU A 261 -13.80 -0.39 -13.40
N LYS A 262 -13.12 -1.09 -12.47
CA LYS A 262 -11.93 -1.96 -12.69
C LYS A 262 -11.15 -2.12 -11.39
N TYR A 263 -11.54 -3.14 -10.61
CA TYR A 263 -10.77 -3.58 -9.45
C TYR A 263 -9.49 -4.30 -9.89
N LYS A 264 -8.34 -3.73 -9.52
CA LYS A 264 -7.09 -4.46 -9.32
C LYS A 264 -7.24 -5.30 -8.05
N GLY A 265 -6.74 -6.53 -8.13
CA GLY A 265 -6.90 -7.58 -7.14
C GLY A 265 -6.37 -7.26 -5.75
N ARG A 266 -7.15 -7.68 -4.77
CA ARG A 266 -6.67 -8.01 -3.43
C ARG A 266 -7.55 -9.12 -2.87
N ASP A 267 -6.86 -10.00 -2.15
CA ASP A 267 -7.38 -11.03 -1.25
C ASP A 267 -7.87 -12.31 -1.92
N GLU A 268 -6.88 -13.03 -2.47
CA GLU A 268 -6.87 -14.49 -2.35
C GLU A 268 -7.07 -14.84 -0.88
N THR A 269 -8.16 -15.57 -0.64
CA THR A 269 -8.43 -16.35 0.56
C THR A 269 -7.14 -16.96 1.12
N GLU A 270 -6.75 -16.55 2.33
CA GLU A 270 -5.82 -17.32 3.15
C GLU A 270 -6.45 -18.70 3.40
N GLU A 271 -6.18 -19.62 2.47
CA GLU A 271 -6.58 -21.00 2.52
C GLU A 271 -5.96 -21.58 3.80
N TYR A 272 -6.82 -21.91 4.77
CA TYR A 272 -6.39 -22.54 6.01
C TYR A 272 -5.72 -23.87 5.67
N ILE A 273 -4.38 -23.89 5.68
CA ILE A 273 -3.61 -25.12 5.53
C ILE A 273 -3.72 -25.86 6.88
N PRO A 274 -4.40 -27.02 6.95
CA PRO A 274 -4.51 -27.76 8.19
C PRO A 274 -3.12 -28.18 8.67
N LYS A 275 -2.84 -27.91 9.95
CA LYS A 275 -1.56 -28.31 10.58
C LYS A 275 -1.44 -29.84 10.51
N ILE A 276 -0.55 -30.31 9.65
CA ILE A 276 -0.22 -31.73 9.52
C ILE A 276 0.28 -32.22 10.89
N SER A 277 -0.30 -33.32 11.39
CA SER A 277 0.11 -33.96 12.64
C SER A 277 1.59 -34.33 12.60
N LYS A 278 2.33 -34.11 13.69
CA LYS A 278 3.75 -34.49 13.84
C LYS A 278 4.02 -35.99 13.62
N ASN A 279 2.98 -36.83 13.69
CA ASN A 279 3.07 -38.28 13.48
C ASN A 279 2.68 -38.71 12.05
N ASN A 280 2.38 -37.77 11.14
CA ASN A 280 2.08 -38.09 9.75
C ASN A 280 3.38 -38.37 8.97
N LYS A 281 3.40 -39.44 8.15
CA LYS A 281 4.51 -39.75 7.24
C LYS A 281 4.84 -38.59 6.31
N GLN A 282 3.83 -37.84 5.85
CA GLN A 282 4.05 -36.66 5.02
C GLN A 282 4.77 -35.53 5.78
N PHE A 283 4.57 -35.41 7.10
CA PHE A 283 5.30 -34.41 7.89
C PHE A 283 6.77 -34.80 8.09
N THR A 284 7.04 -36.10 8.25
CA THR A 284 8.41 -36.64 8.34
C THR A 284 9.11 -36.56 6.99
N GLU A 285 8.46 -36.89 5.88
CA GLU A 285 8.98 -36.69 4.52
C GLU A 285 9.23 -35.21 4.20
N ILE A 286 8.33 -34.29 4.59
CA ILE A 286 8.55 -32.84 4.42
C ILE A 286 9.69 -32.33 5.32
N LEU A 287 9.88 -32.89 6.52
CA LEU A 287 11.00 -32.55 7.38
C LEU A 287 12.32 -33.09 6.83
N GLU A 288 12.35 -34.34 6.37
CA GLU A 288 13.50 -34.96 5.72
C GLU A 288 13.85 -34.25 4.39
N GLU A 289 12.85 -33.81 3.62
CA GLU A 289 13.03 -32.98 2.43
C GLU A 289 13.55 -31.57 2.78
N LYS A 290 13.11 -31.01 3.91
CA LYS A 290 13.58 -29.72 4.43
C LYS A 290 14.96 -29.79 5.09
N GLU A 291 15.37 -30.94 5.59
CA GLU A 291 16.69 -31.18 6.19
C GLU A 291 17.71 -31.58 5.12
N SER A 292 17.30 -32.35 4.10
CA SER A 292 18.16 -32.76 2.98
C SER A 292 18.53 -31.62 2.02
N LYS A 293 17.81 -30.50 2.04
CA LYS A 293 18.03 -29.32 1.16
C LYS A 293 18.77 -28.15 1.84
N ARG A 294 19.26 -28.32 3.07
CA ARG A 294 19.96 -27.25 3.79
C ARG A 294 21.44 -27.20 3.43
N ILE A 295 21.95 -25.97 3.34
CA ILE A 295 23.39 -25.71 3.30
C ILE A 295 23.91 -25.79 4.73
N ASN A 296 24.99 -26.53 4.93
CA ASN A 296 25.69 -26.60 6.21
C ASN A 296 26.88 -25.64 6.18
N ILE A 297 26.92 -24.69 7.11
CA ILE A 297 28.06 -23.79 7.29
C ILE A 297 28.81 -24.14 8.57
N TYR A 298 30.12 -24.25 8.47
CA TYR A 298 31.01 -24.42 9.61
C TYR A 298 31.86 -23.16 9.80
N LEU A 299 31.69 -22.49 10.94
CA LEU A 299 32.45 -21.30 11.35
C LEU A 299 33.64 -21.71 12.21
N ILE A 300 34.85 -21.41 11.74
CA ILE A 300 36.10 -21.89 12.31
C ILE A 300 37.13 -20.75 12.32
N LEU A 301 37.97 -20.71 13.35
CA LEU A 301 39.13 -19.81 13.38
C LEU A 301 40.22 -20.35 12.46
N SER A 302 40.91 -19.49 11.71
CA SER A 302 42.02 -19.89 10.82
C SER A 302 43.05 -20.75 11.54
N SER A 303 43.43 -20.38 12.78
CA SER A 303 44.38 -21.15 13.60
C SER A 303 43.93 -22.57 13.96
N GLN A 304 42.63 -22.86 13.81
CA GLN A 304 42.02 -24.15 14.13
C GLN A 304 41.64 -24.97 12.90
N LEU A 305 41.73 -24.38 11.69
CA LEU A 305 41.33 -25.03 10.44
C LEU A 305 42.08 -26.36 10.23
N LYS A 306 43.36 -26.40 10.61
CA LYS A 306 44.22 -27.59 10.59
C LYS A 306 43.67 -28.80 11.35
N TYR A 307 43.05 -28.57 12.51
CA TYR A 307 42.54 -29.66 13.35
C TYR A 307 41.23 -30.22 12.81
N LEU A 308 40.46 -29.41 12.11
CA LEU A 308 39.12 -29.77 11.71
C LEU A 308 39.08 -30.68 10.48
N LEU A 309 40.08 -30.53 9.61
CA LEU A 309 40.25 -31.39 8.44
C LEU A 309 40.75 -32.79 8.79
N GLN A 310 41.13 -33.04 10.05
CA GLN A 310 41.44 -34.38 10.55
C GLN A 310 40.20 -35.23 10.80
N PHE A 311 39.01 -34.62 10.88
CA PHE A 311 37.76 -35.35 10.98
C PHE A 311 37.34 -35.79 9.56
N GLU A 312 37.57 -37.07 9.24
CA GLU A 312 37.20 -37.64 7.93
C GLU A 312 35.69 -37.48 7.61
N ASP A 313 34.85 -37.29 8.64
CA ASP A 313 33.41 -37.09 8.53
C ASP A 313 33.01 -35.67 8.03
N LEU A 314 33.92 -34.70 8.08
CA LEU A 314 33.70 -33.33 7.58
C LEU A 314 34.16 -33.20 6.13
N GLN A 315 33.43 -33.85 5.21
CA GLN A 315 33.59 -33.60 3.77
C GLN A 315 33.01 -32.22 3.42
N SER A 316 33.87 -31.21 3.35
CA SER A 316 33.50 -29.88 2.86
C SER A 316 33.63 -29.80 1.34
N ASP A 317 32.67 -29.10 0.72
CA ASP A 317 32.68 -28.85 -0.73
C ASP A 317 33.48 -27.58 -1.07
N LEU A 318 33.48 -26.61 -0.16
CA LEU A 318 34.08 -25.29 -0.36
C LEU A 318 34.60 -24.73 0.97
N VAL A 319 35.77 -24.10 0.94
CA VAL A 319 36.31 -23.30 2.04
C VAL A 319 36.35 -21.84 1.62
N ILE A 320 35.70 -20.95 2.35
CA ILE A 320 35.79 -19.50 2.19
C ILE A 320 36.72 -18.98 3.29
N SER A 321 37.91 -18.50 2.92
CA SER A 321 38.88 -17.96 3.89
C SER A 321 38.87 -16.44 3.86
N LEU A 322 38.42 -15.81 4.94
CA LEU A 322 38.44 -14.35 5.08
C LEU A 322 39.80 -13.83 5.51
N ASP A 323 40.65 -14.70 6.08
CA ASP A 323 42.00 -14.38 6.52
C ASP A 323 43.01 -14.40 5.36
N CYS A 324 43.86 -13.38 5.33
CA CYS A 324 44.96 -13.23 4.37
C CYS A 324 46.17 -14.10 4.72
N LYS A 325 46.37 -14.42 6.02
CA LYS A 325 47.57 -15.12 6.51
C LYS A 325 47.58 -16.62 6.28
N THR A 326 46.45 -17.21 5.87
CA THR A 326 46.34 -18.66 5.64
C THR A 326 47.08 -19.05 4.34
N ASN A 327 48.41 -19.08 4.37
CA ASN A 327 49.23 -19.73 3.34
C ASN A 327 49.18 -21.27 3.45
N GLU A 328 48.11 -21.79 4.05
CA GLU A 328 47.93 -23.19 4.34
C GLU A 328 47.71 -24.03 3.07
N SER A 329 47.98 -23.56 1.85
CA SER A 329 47.83 -24.42 0.66
C SER A 329 48.69 -25.69 0.76
N GLU A 330 49.87 -25.59 1.39
CA GLU A 330 50.76 -26.74 1.65
C GLU A 330 50.26 -27.60 2.83
N GLU A 331 49.71 -26.99 3.87
CA GLU A 331 49.17 -27.74 5.02
C GLU A 331 47.82 -28.41 4.69
N LEU A 332 46.91 -27.69 4.02
CA LEU A 332 45.61 -28.18 3.55
C LEU A 332 45.77 -29.29 2.50
N SER A 333 46.74 -29.16 1.58
CA SER A 333 46.99 -30.22 0.58
C SER A 333 47.50 -31.53 1.20
N SER A 334 48.13 -31.47 2.37
CA SER A 334 48.57 -32.67 3.09
C SER A 334 47.44 -33.39 3.83
N ILE A 335 46.38 -32.67 4.20
CA ILE A 335 45.29 -33.19 5.04
C ILE A 335 44.09 -33.63 4.20
N VAL A 336 43.82 -32.94 3.10
CA VAL A 336 42.61 -33.15 2.31
C VAL A 336 42.87 -34.13 1.16
N LYS A 337 42.37 -35.36 1.29
CA LYS A 337 42.42 -36.39 0.23
C LYS A 337 41.56 -36.04 -1.01
N ASN A 338 40.64 -35.09 -0.88
CA ASN A 338 39.71 -34.63 -1.93
C ASN A 338 40.11 -33.26 -2.50
N LYS A 339 39.76 -32.98 -3.76
CA LYS A 339 39.97 -31.65 -4.38
C LYS A 339 38.95 -30.65 -3.82
N ILE A 340 39.22 -30.09 -2.65
CA ILE A 340 38.41 -29.03 -2.06
C ILE A 340 38.84 -27.69 -2.65
N HIS A 341 37.89 -26.84 -3.02
CA HIS A 341 38.17 -25.50 -3.52
C HIS A 341 38.28 -24.51 -2.35
N VAL A 342 39.29 -23.65 -2.38
CA VAL A 342 39.45 -22.56 -1.40
C VAL A 342 39.18 -21.24 -2.10
N LEU A 343 38.15 -20.52 -1.65
CA LEU A 343 37.79 -19.19 -2.14
C LEU A 343 38.32 -18.12 -1.17
N LYS A 344 39.08 -17.16 -1.69
CA LYS A 344 39.64 -16.03 -0.94
C LYS A 344 39.11 -14.70 -1.48
N PRO A 345 38.15 -14.05 -0.81
CA PRO A 345 37.76 -12.69 -1.16
C PRO A 345 38.90 -11.70 -0.84
N ILE A 346 39.47 -11.10 -1.87
CA ILE A 346 40.57 -10.11 -1.77
C ILE A 346 40.07 -8.77 -2.29
N ILE A 347 40.28 -7.72 -1.51
CA ILE A 347 40.00 -6.36 -1.96
C ILE A 347 41.15 -5.90 -2.88
N ILE A 348 40.84 -5.55 -4.13
CA ILE A 348 41.81 -5.08 -5.11
C ILE A 348 42.46 -3.78 -4.60
N GLU A 349 43.77 -3.64 -4.85
CA GLU A 349 44.58 -2.49 -4.43
C GLU A 349 44.56 -2.23 -2.90
N SER A 350 44.24 -3.27 -2.13
CA SER A 350 44.33 -3.25 -0.67
C SER A 350 45.64 -3.83 -0.15
N LEU A 351 45.89 -3.65 1.15
CA LEU A 351 47.05 -4.21 1.83
C LEU A 351 47.16 -5.74 1.64
N GLU A 352 46.04 -6.46 1.69
CA GLU A 352 46.00 -7.92 1.52
C GLU A 352 46.39 -8.34 0.10
N HIS A 353 46.00 -7.55 -0.89
CA HIS A 353 46.35 -7.80 -2.29
C HIS A 353 47.85 -7.64 -2.53
N TYR A 354 48.45 -6.58 -1.96
CA TYR A 354 49.90 -6.36 -2.05
C TYR A 354 50.68 -7.41 -1.26
N GLU A 355 50.19 -7.81 -0.08
CA GLU A 355 50.80 -8.91 0.67
C GLU A 355 50.82 -10.21 -0.13
N TRP A 356 49.70 -10.52 -0.80
CA TRP A 356 49.61 -11.70 -1.66
C TRP A 356 50.59 -11.64 -2.84
N GLU A 357 50.72 -10.48 -3.49
CA GLU A 357 51.63 -10.30 -4.62
C GLU A 357 53.09 -10.40 -4.18
N MET A 358 53.45 -9.77 -3.05
CA MET A 358 54.78 -9.84 -2.45
C MET A 358 55.17 -11.24 -1.97
N MET A 359 54.21 -12.03 -1.48
CA MET A 359 54.46 -13.42 -1.09
C MET A 359 54.87 -14.31 -2.27
N GLN A 360 54.61 -13.89 -3.52
CA GLN A 360 55.17 -14.58 -4.69
C GLN A 360 56.62 -14.18 -4.98
N GLU A 361 57.09 -13.03 -4.45
CA GLU A 361 58.35 -12.40 -4.83
C GLU A 361 59.45 -12.47 -3.73
N ASN A 362 59.17 -13.04 -2.53
CA ASN A 362 60.13 -13.31 -1.44
C ASN A 362 60.93 -12.08 -0.93
N GLU A 363 60.26 -10.97 -0.58
CA GLU A 363 60.93 -9.79 -0.01
C GLU A 363 60.67 -9.59 1.50
N GLU A 364 61.75 -9.39 2.27
CA GLU A 364 61.74 -9.26 3.75
C GLU A 364 61.35 -7.86 4.28
N ASN A 365 61.35 -6.81 3.44
CA ASN A 365 61.01 -5.43 3.84
C ASN A 365 59.51 -5.10 3.67
N SER A 366 58.64 -6.00 4.13
CA SER A 366 57.20 -6.00 3.81
C SER A 366 56.41 -4.85 4.42
N SER A 367 56.54 -4.56 5.72
CA SER A 367 55.59 -3.69 6.44
C SER A 367 55.56 -2.23 5.93
N ILE A 368 56.72 -1.65 5.64
CA ILE A 368 56.85 -0.25 5.19
C ILE A 368 56.40 -0.11 3.73
N LEU A 369 56.82 -1.04 2.87
CA LEU A 369 56.41 -1.04 1.46
C LEU A 369 54.91 -1.21 1.32
N LEU A 370 54.31 -2.13 2.09
CA LEU A 370 52.86 -2.33 2.15
C LEU A 370 52.11 -1.07 2.60
N THR A 371 52.65 -0.36 3.60
CA THR A 371 52.10 0.93 4.05
C THR A 371 52.09 1.94 2.91
N LEU A 372 53.21 2.10 2.21
CA LEU A 372 53.35 3.06 1.12
C LEU A 372 52.45 2.73 -0.08
N LEU A 373 52.36 1.45 -0.45
CA LEU A 373 51.46 0.97 -1.51
C LEU A 373 49.99 1.22 -1.13
N SER A 374 49.61 0.95 0.11
CA SER A 374 48.25 1.20 0.62
C SER A 374 47.87 2.68 0.53
N ILE A 375 48.82 3.59 0.75
CA ILE A 375 48.62 5.05 0.64
C ILE A 375 48.54 5.48 -0.82
N ALA A 376 49.49 5.05 -1.65
CA ALA A 376 49.53 5.40 -3.08
C ALA A 376 48.28 4.90 -3.85
N SER A 377 47.66 3.83 -3.35
CA SER A 377 46.44 3.25 -3.92
C SER A 377 45.16 3.97 -3.52
N ASN A 378 45.24 4.99 -2.68
CA ASN A 378 44.07 5.71 -2.19
C ASN A 378 43.52 6.75 -3.19
N GLU A 379 44.07 6.82 -4.40
CA GLU A 379 43.59 7.74 -5.44
C GLU A 379 42.23 7.29 -6.02
N GLU A 380 41.29 8.24 -6.13
CA GLU A 380 39.94 8.03 -6.65
C GLU A 380 39.96 7.83 -8.17
N GLU A 381 40.43 6.68 -8.65
CA GLU A 381 40.03 6.25 -9.99
C GLU A 381 38.66 5.59 -9.93
N LYS A 382 37.77 6.03 -10.84
CA LYS A 382 36.55 5.31 -11.19
C LYS A 382 36.99 3.99 -11.82
N ALA A 383 37.30 3.00 -10.98
CA ALA A 383 37.48 1.64 -11.43
C ALA A 383 36.28 1.32 -12.31
N LYS A 384 36.54 0.86 -13.55
CA LYS A 384 35.49 0.19 -14.32
C LYS A 384 35.00 -0.91 -13.39
N LYS A 385 33.72 -0.86 -13.01
CA LYS A 385 33.11 -1.95 -12.26
C LYS A 385 33.26 -3.18 -13.15
N ASP A 386 34.27 -3.99 -12.90
CA ASP A 386 34.24 -5.40 -13.27
C ASP A 386 33.16 -5.97 -12.35
N GLU A 387 31.91 -5.82 -12.79
CA GLU A 387 30.75 -6.18 -12.00
C GLU A 387 30.84 -7.69 -11.74
N VAL A 388 30.91 -8.04 -10.46
CA VAL A 388 30.93 -9.42 -10.01
C VAL A 388 29.65 -10.06 -10.54
N ASP A 389 29.77 -10.98 -11.50
CA ASP A 389 28.63 -11.73 -12.01
C ASP A 389 28.30 -12.83 -11.00
N ASP A 390 27.57 -12.44 -9.95
CA ASP A 390 27.18 -13.31 -8.83
C ASP A 390 26.58 -14.63 -9.34
N ASN A 391 25.84 -14.62 -10.45
CA ASN A 391 25.24 -15.82 -11.03
C ASN A 391 26.28 -16.81 -11.56
N LYS A 392 27.27 -16.35 -12.31
CA LYS A 392 28.36 -17.23 -12.79
C LYS A 392 29.20 -17.77 -11.62
N MET A 393 29.39 -16.95 -10.58
CA MET A 393 30.09 -17.37 -9.37
C MET A 393 29.31 -18.46 -8.63
N ILE A 394 27.98 -18.32 -8.49
CA ILE A 394 27.12 -19.33 -7.88
C ILE A 394 27.12 -20.62 -8.71
N GLU A 395 27.00 -20.53 -10.03
CA GLU A 395 27.08 -21.69 -10.93
C GLU A 395 28.40 -22.44 -10.78
N TRP A 396 29.51 -21.70 -10.69
CA TRP A 396 30.82 -22.27 -10.40
C TRP A 396 30.90 -22.97 -9.03
N ILE A 397 30.35 -22.38 -7.96
CA ILE A 397 30.35 -23.02 -6.63
C ILE A 397 29.52 -24.31 -6.61
N ILE A 398 28.41 -24.34 -7.36
CA ILE A 398 27.56 -25.53 -7.46
C ILE A 398 28.33 -26.67 -8.13
N ASP A 399 28.97 -26.40 -9.26
CA ASP A 399 29.72 -27.38 -10.04
C ASP A 399 31.01 -26.80 -10.66
N PRO A 400 32.11 -26.81 -9.88
CA PRO A 400 33.41 -26.28 -10.33
C PRO A 400 34.06 -27.05 -11.48
N ILE A 401 33.57 -28.27 -11.79
CA ILE A 401 34.13 -29.12 -12.85
C ILE A 401 33.59 -28.69 -14.21
N ASN A 402 32.29 -28.40 -14.27
CA ASN A 402 31.60 -28.06 -15.51
C ASN A 402 31.62 -26.56 -15.80
N HIS A 403 31.70 -25.71 -14.77
CA HIS A 403 31.83 -24.27 -14.92
C HIS A 403 33.27 -23.85 -14.65
N GLY A 404 33.87 -23.07 -15.55
CA GLY A 404 35.17 -22.45 -15.31
C GLY A 404 35.07 -21.35 -14.25
N TYR A 405 36.17 -21.09 -13.53
CA TYR A 405 36.20 -19.97 -12.58
C TYR A 405 35.97 -18.64 -13.32
N PRO A 406 35.01 -17.80 -12.89
CA PRO A 406 34.60 -16.63 -13.67
C PRO A 406 35.60 -15.46 -13.67
N TYR A 407 36.62 -15.50 -12.82
CA TYR A 407 37.63 -14.44 -12.70
C TYR A 407 39.02 -14.90 -13.15
N ASN A 408 39.90 -13.94 -13.43
CA ASN A 408 41.28 -14.23 -13.76
C ASN A 408 42.01 -14.82 -12.55
N GLU A 409 42.73 -15.93 -12.75
CA GLU A 409 43.54 -16.59 -11.70
C GLU A 409 44.65 -15.69 -11.13
N LYS A 410 45.11 -14.71 -11.93
CA LYS A 410 46.10 -13.71 -11.52
C LYS A 410 45.45 -12.33 -11.47
N ILE A 411 45.09 -11.89 -10.27
CA ILE A 411 44.73 -10.50 -10.01
C ILE A 411 46.05 -9.73 -10.01
N LYS A 412 46.31 -8.90 -11.03
CA LYS A 412 47.51 -8.05 -11.04
C LYS A 412 47.17 -6.73 -10.39
N SER A 413 48.04 -6.25 -9.50
CA SER A 413 47.91 -4.89 -9.00
C SER A 413 48.30 -3.88 -10.07
N LYS A 414 47.79 -2.66 -9.90
CA LYS A 414 48.20 -1.51 -10.71
C LYS A 414 49.65 -1.10 -10.41
N TYR A 415 50.06 -1.25 -9.16
CA TYR A 415 51.37 -0.85 -8.68
C TYR A 415 52.18 -2.08 -8.33
N ARG A 416 53.26 -2.30 -9.09
CA ARG A 416 54.22 -3.34 -8.72
C ARG A 416 54.70 -3.08 -7.29
N PRO A 417 54.78 -4.12 -6.45
CA PRO A 417 55.22 -3.99 -5.08
C PRO A 417 56.74 -3.83 -5.04
N VAL A 418 57.25 -2.76 -5.61
CA VAL A 418 58.68 -2.43 -5.66
C VAL A 418 58.85 -1.07 -5.04
N PHE A 419 59.81 -0.96 -4.12
CA PHE A 419 60.17 0.32 -3.52
C PHE A 419 60.95 1.16 -4.54
N ASP A 420 60.26 2.04 -5.26
CA ASP A 420 60.85 2.93 -6.26
C ASP A 420 60.59 4.42 -5.96
N GLU A 421 61.35 5.30 -6.62
CA GLU A 421 61.19 6.75 -6.46
C GLU A 421 59.80 7.22 -6.95
N SER A 422 59.18 6.47 -7.86
CA SER A 422 57.84 6.77 -8.38
C SER A 422 56.74 6.54 -7.34
N LEU A 423 56.88 5.52 -6.49
CA LEU A 423 55.99 5.24 -5.36
C LEU A 423 56.16 6.32 -4.28
N ILE A 424 57.41 6.69 -3.97
CA ILE A 424 57.68 7.77 -3.00
C ILE A 424 57.06 9.08 -3.46
N LEU A 425 57.21 9.44 -4.74
CA LEU A 425 56.62 10.66 -5.29
C LEU A 425 55.10 10.64 -5.19
N ARG A 426 54.46 9.53 -5.58
CA ARG A 426 53.00 9.36 -5.48
C ARG A 426 52.49 9.44 -4.05
N VAL A 427 53.15 8.78 -3.10
CA VAL A 427 52.75 8.89 -1.68
C VAL A 427 52.86 10.34 -1.20
N LYS A 428 53.90 11.08 -1.61
CA LYS A 428 54.00 12.51 -1.30
C LYS A 428 52.86 13.29 -1.92
N ASP A 429 52.55 13.07 -3.19
CA ASP A 429 51.44 13.72 -3.88
C ASP A 429 50.10 13.40 -3.21
N THR A 430 49.84 12.15 -2.81
CA THR A 430 48.61 11.76 -2.08
C THR A 430 48.53 12.40 -0.69
N LEU A 431 49.67 12.54 0.01
CA LEU A 431 49.71 13.16 1.34
C LEU A 431 49.62 14.69 1.27
N GLU A 432 50.19 15.31 0.23
CA GLU A 432 50.29 16.77 0.07
C GLU A 432 49.12 17.36 -0.72
N SER A 433 48.51 16.60 -1.63
CA SER A 433 47.31 17.02 -2.36
C SER A 433 46.22 17.38 -1.37
N ARG A 434 45.77 18.64 -1.46
CA ARG A 434 44.55 19.04 -0.78
C ARG A 434 43.39 18.33 -1.48
N PRO A 435 42.39 17.83 -0.72
CA PRO A 435 41.17 17.30 -1.32
C PRO A 435 40.39 18.47 -1.93
N ASP A 436 40.79 18.88 -3.13
CA ASP A 436 40.12 19.91 -3.90
C ASP A 436 38.88 19.27 -4.54
N GLY A 437 37.70 19.58 -3.99
CA GLY A 437 36.44 19.46 -4.70
C GLY A 437 35.31 18.69 -4.00
N ASN A 438 35.62 17.72 -3.13
CA ASN A 438 34.59 17.01 -2.38
C ASN A 438 34.51 17.53 -0.95
N LYS A 439 33.29 17.71 -0.42
CA LYS A 439 32.96 18.11 0.97
C LYS A 439 33.47 17.08 2.00
N ARG A 440 34.75 16.71 1.96
CA ARG A 440 35.41 15.90 2.97
C ARG A 440 35.50 16.76 4.21
N ILE A 441 34.99 16.26 5.33
CA ILE A 441 35.07 16.91 6.63
C ILE A 441 36.55 17.23 6.85
N LYS A 442 36.87 18.52 6.98
CA LYS A 442 38.21 18.96 7.34
C LYS A 442 38.44 18.51 8.78
N LEU A 443 39.04 17.34 8.95
CA LEU A 443 39.61 16.98 10.24
C LEU A 443 40.74 17.96 10.48
N SER A 444 40.58 18.84 11.46
CA SER A 444 41.60 19.79 11.84
C SER A 444 42.81 18.99 12.35
N GLY A 445 43.83 18.83 11.51
CA GLY A 445 45.11 18.21 11.90
C GLY A 445 45.91 19.05 12.90
N GLU A 446 45.33 20.14 13.42
CA GLU A 446 45.91 20.99 14.46
C GLU A 446 45.86 20.22 15.80
N GLY A 447 47.02 19.73 16.24
CA GLY A 447 47.19 19.13 17.56
C GLY A 447 47.54 17.63 17.58
N ILE A 448 47.81 17.00 16.44
CA ILE A 448 48.33 15.62 16.42
C ILE A 448 49.79 15.62 16.94
N PRO A 449 50.10 14.92 18.04
CA PRO A 449 51.46 14.86 18.58
C PRO A 449 52.41 14.21 17.58
N LYS A 450 53.65 14.72 17.50
CA LYS A 450 54.70 14.10 16.68
C LYS A 450 55.17 12.74 17.21
N VAL A 451 54.91 12.47 18.49
CA VAL A 451 55.32 11.23 19.14
C VAL A 451 54.15 10.61 19.90
N PHE A 452 53.91 9.32 19.67
CA PHE A 452 52.80 8.59 20.26
C PHE A 452 53.27 7.57 21.30
N THR A 453 52.57 7.53 22.43
CA THR A 453 52.45 6.33 23.27
C THR A 453 51.24 5.54 22.77
N TYR A 454 51.23 4.21 22.90
CA TYR A 454 50.10 3.36 22.47
C TYR A 454 48.73 3.85 22.98
N GLN A 455 48.64 4.22 24.27
CA GLN A 455 47.42 4.79 24.86
C GLN A 455 47.00 6.12 24.22
N LYS A 456 47.96 7.00 23.92
CA LYS A 456 47.70 8.27 23.22
C LYS A 456 47.23 8.01 21.79
N TYR A 457 47.87 7.07 21.09
CA TYR A 457 47.48 6.67 19.74
C TYR A 457 46.01 6.22 19.69
N GLN A 458 45.62 5.30 20.58
CA GLN A 458 44.23 4.84 20.67
C GLN A 458 43.25 5.98 21.00
N TYR A 459 43.62 6.87 21.92
CA TYR A 459 42.81 8.03 22.29
C TYR A 459 42.58 8.98 21.10
N TYR A 460 43.65 9.37 20.39
CA TYR A 460 43.54 10.25 19.22
C TYR A 460 42.76 9.61 18.08
N LEU A 461 42.98 8.32 17.81
CA LEU A 461 42.22 7.57 16.82
C LEU A 461 40.73 7.56 17.16
N THR A 462 40.39 7.26 18.42
CA THR A 462 39.00 7.24 18.89
C THR A 462 38.35 8.62 18.79
N ASN A 463 39.07 9.69 19.15
CA ASN A 463 38.55 11.05 19.04
C ASN A 463 38.30 11.47 17.59
N LEU A 464 39.25 11.22 16.68
CA LEU A 464 39.07 11.54 15.25
C LEU A 464 37.88 10.79 14.65
N ILE A 465 37.73 9.52 15.02
CA ILE A 465 36.59 8.71 14.58
C ILE A 465 35.28 9.28 15.13
N ASN A 466 35.24 9.64 16.41
CA ASN A 466 34.05 10.22 17.04
C ASN A 466 33.68 11.60 16.45
N GLU A 467 34.67 12.45 16.16
CA GLU A 467 34.45 13.73 15.48
C GLU A 467 33.89 13.53 14.07
N ASN A 468 34.42 12.55 13.33
CA ASN A 468 33.92 12.24 12.00
C ASN A 468 32.49 11.67 12.06
N ILE A 469 32.20 10.75 12.98
CA ILE A 469 30.84 10.24 13.23
C ILE A 469 29.89 11.40 13.55
N ARG A 470 30.30 12.34 14.40
CA ARG A 470 29.49 13.52 14.73
C ARG A 470 29.26 14.39 13.50
N GLY A 471 30.28 14.63 12.67
CA GLY A 471 30.16 15.35 11.42
C GLY A 471 29.23 14.67 10.42
N MET A 472 29.30 13.34 10.32
CA MET A 472 28.39 12.54 9.50
C MET A 472 26.95 12.62 10.01
N ASN A 473 26.72 12.51 11.32
CA ASN A 473 25.36 12.64 11.89
C ASN A 473 24.76 14.02 11.60
N ILE A 474 25.54 15.10 11.76
CA ILE A 474 25.08 16.45 11.40
C ILE A 474 24.74 16.53 9.91
N TRP A 475 25.55 15.90 9.04
CA TRP A 475 25.27 15.87 7.61
C TRP A 475 24.01 15.07 7.28
N ILE A 476 23.80 13.90 7.91
CA ILE A 476 22.59 13.09 7.79
C ILE A 476 21.37 13.89 8.21
N ASP A 477 21.40 14.52 9.39
CA ASP A 477 20.30 15.34 9.90
C ASP A 477 19.96 16.48 8.92
N ASN A 478 20.97 17.14 8.35
CA ASN A 478 20.77 18.19 7.35
C ASN A 478 20.16 17.62 6.05
N SER A 479 20.64 16.48 5.56
CA SER A 479 20.09 15.82 4.37
C SER A 479 18.67 15.30 4.60
N GLU A 480 18.34 14.79 5.77
CA GLU A 480 16.97 14.40 6.13
C GLU A 480 16.03 15.61 6.15
N ASN A 481 16.50 16.76 6.63
CA ASN A 481 15.72 17.99 6.61
C ASN A 481 15.51 18.51 5.17
N GLU A 482 16.55 18.49 4.33
CA GLU A 482 16.42 18.79 2.89
C GLU A 482 15.45 17.82 2.20
N LEU A 483 15.49 16.54 2.55
CA LEU A 483 14.59 15.53 1.99
C LEU A 483 13.14 15.74 2.43
N LYS A 484 12.90 16.13 3.70
CA LYS A 484 11.55 16.51 4.18
C LYS A 484 11.00 17.70 3.40
N ASP A 485 11.83 18.69 3.08
CA ASP A 485 11.41 19.82 2.25
C ASP A 485 11.05 19.39 0.82
N VAL A 486 11.79 18.44 0.25
CA VAL A 486 11.47 17.86 -1.07
C VAL A 486 10.16 17.08 -1.02
N HIS A 487 9.96 16.23 0.00
CA HIS A 487 8.72 15.49 0.18
C HIS A 487 7.52 16.41 0.34
N LEU A 488 7.64 17.47 1.13
CA LEU A 488 6.57 18.46 1.30
C LEU A 488 6.23 19.15 -0.04
N LYS A 489 7.24 19.48 -0.85
CA LYS A 489 7.03 20.05 -2.20
C LYS A 489 6.34 19.06 -3.13
N GLU A 490 6.70 17.78 -3.08
CA GLU A 490 6.05 16.75 -3.90
C GLU A 490 4.60 16.52 -3.47
N THR A 491 4.32 16.44 -2.16
CA THR A 491 2.94 16.35 -1.66
C THR A 491 2.10 17.55 -2.10
N ASN A 492 2.64 18.78 -2.01
CA ASN A 492 1.95 19.95 -2.53
C ASN A 492 1.72 19.89 -4.05
N ARG A 493 2.64 19.26 -4.81
CA ARG A 493 2.49 19.05 -6.25
C ARG A 493 1.39 18.04 -6.56
N GLU A 494 1.33 16.94 -5.82
CA GLU A 494 0.27 15.93 -5.91
C GLU A 494 -1.09 16.55 -5.59
N ASP A 495 -1.19 17.36 -4.53
CA ASP A 495 -2.44 18.07 -4.19
C ASP A 495 -2.92 18.98 -5.34
N ILE A 496 -2.02 19.72 -5.99
CA ILE A 496 -2.36 20.57 -7.15
C ILE A 496 -2.87 19.71 -8.32
N ILE A 497 -2.25 18.56 -8.56
CA ILE A 497 -2.66 17.64 -9.63
C ILE A 497 -4.05 17.06 -9.32
N ASP A 498 -4.31 16.67 -8.07
CA ASP A 498 -5.59 16.10 -7.66
C ASP A 498 -6.72 17.12 -7.72
N VAL A 499 -6.48 18.36 -7.30
CA VAL A 499 -7.42 19.47 -7.49
C VAL A 499 -7.68 19.70 -8.98
N GLY A 500 -6.63 19.73 -9.81
CA GLY A 500 -6.78 19.88 -11.26
C GLY A 500 -7.59 18.75 -11.90
N ASN A 501 -7.36 17.50 -11.50
CA ASN A 501 -8.12 16.33 -11.96
C ASN A 501 -9.59 16.39 -11.54
N TYR A 502 -9.85 16.84 -10.31
CA TYR A 502 -11.21 17.07 -9.82
C TYR A 502 -11.95 18.12 -10.66
N GLU A 503 -11.30 19.27 -10.93
CA GLU A 503 -11.87 20.33 -11.78
C GLU A 503 -12.13 19.85 -13.20
N ILE A 504 -11.19 19.12 -13.81
CA ILE A 504 -11.37 18.51 -15.14
C ILE A 504 -12.54 17.53 -15.13
N GLY A 505 -12.69 16.73 -14.07
CA GLY A 505 -13.80 15.80 -13.88
C GLY A 505 -15.16 16.50 -13.82
N GLU A 506 -15.26 17.60 -13.08
CA GLU A 506 -16.47 18.42 -13.00
C GLU A 506 -16.80 19.09 -14.34
N ILE A 507 -15.80 19.63 -15.05
CA ILE A 507 -15.97 20.16 -16.41
C ILE A 507 -16.47 19.07 -17.37
N PHE A 508 -15.94 17.85 -17.27
CA PHE A 508 -16.36 16.72 -18.11
C PHE A 508 -17.81 16.30 -17.82
N LYS A 509 -18.22 16.20 -16.55
CA LYS A 509 -19.62 15.94 -16.17
C LYS A 509 -20.55 17.02 -16.73
N ASN A 510 -20.21 18.30 -16.54
CA ASN A 510 -20.98 19.42 -17.07
C ASN A 510 -21.11 19.36 -18.60
N ASN A 511 -20.03 19.05 -19.31
CA ASN A 511 -20.05 18.89 -20.76
C ASN A 511 -20.92 17.71 -21.20
N ARG A 512 -20.88 16.59 -20.47
CA ARG A 512 -21.74 15.42 -20.72
C ARG A 512 -23.22 15.78 -20.52
N ASP A 513 -23.56 16.47 -19.45
CA ASP A 513 -24.93 16.90 -19.16
C ASP A 513 -25.45 17.90 -20.20
N ILE A 514 -24.62 18.84 -20.63
CA ILE A 514 -24.94 19.77 -21.71
C ILE A 514 -25.19 19.00 -23.01
N LYS A 515 -24.35 18.01 -23.35
CA LYS A 515 -24.53 17.17 -24.53
C LYS A 515 -25.86 16.41 -24.49
N VAL A 516 -26.23 15.81 -23.35
CA VAL A 516 -27.52 15.14 -23.17
C VAL A 516 -28.68 16.13 -23.33
N LYS A 517 -28.59 17.33 -22.74
CA LYS A 517 -29.60 18.39 -22.90
C LYS A 517 -29.74 18.85 -24.35
N ILE A 518 -28.64 18.96 -25.09
CA ILE A 518 -28.64 19.30 -26.52
C ILE A 518 -29.34 18.20 -27.33
N GLU A 519 -29.03 16.93 -27.07
CA GLU A 519 -29.65 15.80 -27.77
C GLU A 519 -31.15 15.73 -27.52
N LEU A 520 -31.59 15.91 -26.27
CA LEU A 520 -33.01 15.99 -25.91
C LEU A 520 -33.71 17.17 -26.63
N ARG A 521 -33.08 18.34 -26.67
CA ARG A 521 -33.62 19.50 -27.40
C ARG A 521 -33.66 19.28 -28.91
N SER A 522 -32.69 18.55 -29.47
CA SER A 522 -32.71 18.17 -30.89
C SER A 522 -33.90 17.26 -31.20
N LYS A 523 -34.15 16.25 -30.37
CA LYS A 523 -35.32 15.35 -30.50
C LYS A 523 -36.65 16.10 -30.39
N VAL A 524 -36.75 17.08 -29.47
CA VAL A 524 -37.93 17.95 -29.37
C VAL A 524 -38.08 18.82 -30.61
N LYS A 525 -37.00 19.38 -31.13
CA LYS A 525 -37.00 20.17 -32.37
C LYS A 525 -37.48 19.33 -33.56
N GLU A 526 -36.96 18.11 -33.74
CA GLU A 526 -37.39 17.18 -34.79
C GLU A 526 -38.89 16.84 -34.68
N ARG A 527 -39.38 16.58 -33.46
CA ARG A 527 -40.83 16.36 -33.23
C ARG A 527 -41.63 17.59 -33.65
N ASN A 528 -41.23 18.78 -33.20
CA ASN A 528 -41.93 20.03 -33.54
C ASN A 528 -41.88 20.33 -35.04
N GLU A 529 -40.77 20.04 -35.72
CA GLU A 529 -40.66 20.15 -37.18
C GLU A 529 -41.61 19.16 -37.88
N SER A 530 -41.72 17.93 -37.39
CA SER A 530 -42.67 16.94 -37.93
C SER A 530 -44.14 17.35 -37.70
N GLU A 531 -44.46 17.93 -36.54
CA GLU A 531 -45.79 18.46 -36.24
C GLU A 531 -46.11 19.69 -37.09
N TYR A 532 -45.14 20.57 -37.28
CA TYR A 532 -45.26 21.71 -38.17
C TYR A 532 -45.53 21.27 -39.61
N GLN A 533 -44.82 20.26 -40.12
CA GLN A 533 -45.08 19.69 -41.44
C GLN A 533 -46.51 19.14 -41.56
N LYS A 534 -46.97 18.37 -40.56
CA LYS A 534 -48.37 17.89 -40.52
C LYS A 534 -49.37 19.04 -40.51
N LEU A 535 -49.11 20.11 -39.76
CA LEU A 535 -49.99 21.28 -39.73
C LEU A 535 -50.00 22.02 -41.07
N VAL A 536 -48.87 22.08 -41.77
CA VAL A 536 -48.79 22.63 -43.13
C VAL A 536 -49.62 21.77 -44.10
N GLU A 537 -49.51 20.44 -44.04
CA GLU A 537 -50.33 19.53 -44.84
C GLU A 537 -51.83 19.71 -44.56
N VAL A 538 -52.23 19.75 -43.28
CA VAL A 538 -53.63 20.01 -42.89
C VAL A 538 -54.10 21.37 -43.39
N ARG A 539 -53.27 22.41 -43.31
CA ARG A 539 -53.59 23.74 -43.84
C ARG A 539 -53.81 23.68 -45.35
N ASP A 540 -53.00 22.95 -46.09
CA ASP A 540 -53.14 22.82 -47.54
C ASP A 540 -54.37 21.99 -47.94
N VAL A 541 -54.71 20.94 -47.17
CA VAL A 541 -55.97 20.20 -47.32
C VAL A 541 -57.17 21.09 -47.03
N LEU A 542 -57.15 21.86 -45.94
CA LEU A 542 -58.23 22.79 -45.59
C LEU A 542 -58.37 23.91 -46.63
N LYS A 543 -57.28 24.41 -47.21
CA LYS A 543 -57.35 25.36 -48.33
C LYS A 543 -57.99 24.75 -49.57
N LYS A 544 -57.74 23.46 -49.87
CA LYS A 544 -58.37 22.76 -50.99
C LYS A 544 -59.86 22.49 -50.72
N GLY A 545 -60.20 21.92 -49.56
CA GLY A 545 -61.59 21.65 -49.18
C GLY A 545 -62.43 22.91 -49.01
N SER A 546 -61.86 23.99 -48.45
CA SER A 546 -62.58 25.26 -48.33
C SER A 546 -62.82 25.91 -49.70
N ASN A 547 -61.97 25.70 -50.71
CA ASN A 547 -62.27 26.18 -52.06
C ASN A 547 -63.43 25.42 -52.72
N GLU A 548 -63.50 24.10 -52.56
CA GLU A 548 -64.62 23.27 -53.06
C GLU A 548 -65.94 23.60 -52.33
N ASP A 549 -65.90 23.78 -51.00
CA ASP A 549 -67.07 24.17 -50.21
C ASP A 549 -67.52 25.60 -50.53
N ILE A 550 -66.59 26.54 -50.76
CA ILE A 550 -66.91 27.91 -51.19
C ILE A 550 -67.55 27.90 -52.58
N GLU A 551 -67.14 27.02 -53.49
CA GLU A 551 -67.76 26.89 -54.81
C GLU A 551 -69.18 26.32 -54.73
N SER A 552 -69.40 25.25 -53.95
CA SER A 552 -70.74 24.68 -53.76
C SER A 552 -71.69 25.64 -53.01
N LEU A 553 -71.18 26.44 -52.08
CA LEU A 553 -71.96 27.48 -51.39
C LEU A 553 -72.28 28.66 -52.30
N LYS A 554 -71.39 29.04 -53.22
CA LYS A 554 -71.69 30.05 -54.24
C LYS A 554 -72.81 29.60 -55.18
N GLU A 555 -72.82 28.33 -55.59
CA GLU A 555 -73.92 27.76 -56.38
C GLU A 555 -75.25 27.79 -55.62
N LYS A 556 -75.26 27.38 -54.34
CA LYS A 556 -76.47 27.45 -53.48
C LYS A 556 -76.96 28.88 -53.25
N ILE A 557 -76.05 29.84 -53.07
CA ILE A 557 -76.44 31.26 -52.94
C ILE A 557 -77.05 31.76 -54.26
N SER A 558 -76.53 31.31 -55.41
CA SER A 558 -77.10 31.64 -56.71
C SER A 558 -78.51 31.06 -56.90
N SER A 559 -78.75 29.82 -56.47
CA SER A 559 -80.07 29.20 -56.58
C SER A 559 -81.10 29.86 -55.65
N LEU A 560 -80.72 30.16 -54.40
CA LEU A 560 -81.59 30.80 -53.43
C LEU A 560 -81.95 32.24 -53.83
N LYS A 561 -81.04 32.97 -54.49
CA LYS A 561 -81.36 34.30 -55.03
C LYS A 561 -82.46 34.26 -56.08
N MET A 562 -82.44 33.27 -56.98
CA MET A 562 -83.50 33.10 -57.98
C MET A 562 -84.85 32.77 -57.35
N GLU A 563 -84.85 32.00 -56.25
CA GLU A 563 -86.06 31.59 -55.55
C GLU A 563 -86.71 32.76 -54.77
N ILE A 564 -85.90 33.63 -54.16
CA ILE A 564 -86.39 34.85 -53.50
C ILE A 564 -87.03 35.81 -54.53
N GLU A 565 -86.40 35.99 -55.69
CA GLU A 565 -86.93 36.88 -56.74
C GLU A 565 -88.26 36.37 -57.34
N ALA A 566 -88.47 35.05 -57.36
CA ALA A 566 -89.75 34.45 -57.74
C ALA A 566 -90.83 34.70 -56.67
N SER A 567 -90.48 34.53 -55.39
CA SER A 567 -91.40 34.73 -54.26
C SER A 567 -91.83 36.20 -54.09
N GLU A 568 -90.94 37.16 -54.35
CA GLU A 568 -91.27 38.59 -54.32
C GLU A 568 -92.31 38.99 -55.38
N LYS A 569 -92.25 38.39 -56.58
CA LYS A 569 -93.26 38.60 -57.62
C LYS A 569 -94.63 38.07 -57.21
N GLU A 570 -94.67 36.94 -56.50
CA GLU A 570 -95.90 36.32 -56.01
C GLU A 570 -96.52 37.12 -54.85
N SER A 571 -95.69 37.65 -53.95
CA SER A 571 -96.15 38.53 -52.87
C SER A 571 -96.73 39.86 -53.38
N GLY A 572 -96.28 40.36 -54.54
CA GLY A 572 -96.82 41.57 -55.17
C GLY A 572 -98.29 41.40 -55.61
N VAL A 573 -98.64 40.22 -56.12
CA VAL A 573 -100.00 39.89 -56.59
C VAL A 573 -100.99 39.81 -55.42
N ILE A 574 -100.59 39.17 -54.31
CA ILE A 574 -101.43 39.02 -53.11
C ILE A 574 -101.72 40.38 -52.44
N ARG A 575 -100.78 41.31 -52.50
CA ARG A 575 -100.93 42.64 -51.88
C ARG A 575 -101.95 43.51 -52.63
N ALA A 576 -102.12 43.32 -53.94
CA ALA A 576 -103.13 44.00 -54.74
C ALA A 576 -104.55 43.48 -54.45
N GLU A 577 -104.74 42.15 -54.36
CA GLU A 577 -106.05 41.54 -54.06
C GLU A 577 -106.58 41.90 -52.66
N TYR A 578 -105.69 42.09 -51.67
CA TYR A 578 -106.08 42.47 -50.31
C TYR A 578 -106.63 43.90 -50.24
N GLN A 579 -106.04 44.84 -51.00
CA GLN A 579 -106.49 46.23 -51.01
C GLN A 579 -107.89 46.40 -51.63
N GLU A 580 -108.22 45.60 -52.65
CA GLU A 580 -109.54 45.62 -53.32
C GLU A 580 -110.66 45.04 -52.42
N LYS A 581 -110.36 43.99 -51.66
CA LYS A 581 -111.35 43.39 -50.73
C LYS A 581 -111.59 44.25 -49.49
N SER A 582 -110.60 45.02 -49.05
CA SER A 582 -110.72 45.89 -47.87
C SER A 582 -111.61 47.12 -48.12
N THR A 583 -111.65 47.68 -49.33
CA THR A 583 -112.53 48.81 -49.67
C THR A 583 -114.00 48.39 -49.73
N LEU A 584 -114.27 47.20 -50.27
CA LEU A 584 -115.61 46.61 -50.39
C LEU A 584 -116.26 46.29 -49.03
N ALA A 585 -115.45 45.91 -48.02
CA ALA A 585 -115.93 45.60 -46.67
C ALA A 585 -116.34 46.86 -45.87
N VAL A 586 -115.73 48.01 -46.14
CA VAL A 586 -116.04 49.27 -45.44
C VAL A 586 -117.41 49.82 -45.85
N GLU A 587 -117.80 49.66 -47.12
CA GLU A 587 -119.12 50.08 -47.61
C GLU A 587 -120.26 49.26 -47.00
N LYS A 588 -120.10 47.92 -46.92
CA LYS A 588 -121.07 47.02 -46.28
C LYS A 588 -121.26 47.29 -44.79
N THR A 589 -120.21 47.78 -44.11
CA THR A 589 -120.27 48.10 -42.66
C THR A 589 -121.05 49.38 -42.37
N ARG A 590 -121.14 50.32 -43.33
CA ARG A 590 -121.98 51.52 -43.21
C ARG A 590 -123.47 51.21 -43.30
N GLU A 591 -123.87 50.28 -44.17
CA GLU A 591 -125.27 49.84 -44.31
C GLU A 591 -125.78 49.07 -43.08
N LEU A 592 -124.92 48.30 -42.41
CA LEU A 592 -125.29 47.55 -41.21
C LEU A 592 -125.60 48.46 -39.99
N LYS A 593 -124.87 49.57 -39.84
CA LYS A 593 -125.06 50.50 -38.71
C LYS A 593 -126.38 51.28 -38.77
N SER A 594 -126.92 51.56 -39.95
CA SER A 594 -128.22 52.25 -40.08
C SER A 594 -129.40 51.35 -39.70
N ILE A 595 -129.30 50.04 -39.97
CA ILE A 595 -130.31 49.04 -39.62
C ILE A 595 -130.33 48.75 -38.10
N GLU A 596 -129.16 48.76 -37.44
CA GLU A 596 -129.08 48.56 -35.98
C GLU A 596 -129.74 49.69 -35.16
N ILE A 597 -129.74 50.93 -35.65
CA ILE A 597 -130.35 52.07 -34.96
C ILE A 597 -131.88 51.96 -34.97
N LEU A 598 -132.47 51.54 -36.09
CA LEU A 598 -133.92 51.31 -36.24
C LEU A 598 -134.43 50.16 -35.36
N ASN A 599 -133.62 49.11 -35.18
CA ASN A 599 -134.01 47.95 -34.38
C ASN A 599 -134.00 48.24 -32.86
N LYS A 600 -133.11 49.13 -32.39
CA LYS A 600 -133.07 49.52 -30.97
C LYS A 600 -134.29 50.34 -30.53
N GLN A 601 -134.86 51.15 -31.42
CA GLN A 601 -136.01 52.01 -31.12
C GLN A 601 -137.33 51.22 -30.97
N LEU A 602 -137.52 50.14 -31.75
CA LEU A 602 -138.68 49.23 -31.64
C LEU A 602 -138.65 48.33 -30.38
N ILE A 603 -137.48 48.12 -29.78
CA ILE A 603 -137.30 47.30 -28.57
C ILE A 603 -137.58 48.08 -27.28
N GLU A 604 -137.49 49.41 -27.30
CA GLU A 604 -137.85 50.26 -26.15
C GLU A 604 -139.36 50.45 -26.02
N ASP A 605 -140.10 50.60 -27.12
CA ASP A 605 -141.55 50.79 -27.11
C ASP A 605 -142.34 49.53 -26.70
N SER A 606 -141.73 48.34 -26.79
CA SER A 606 -142.39 47.05 -26.49
C SER A 606 -142.24 46.56 -25.04
N LYS A 607 -141.42 47.21 -24.20
CA LYS A 607 -141.16 46.78 -22.80
C LYS A 607 -142.06 47.43 -21.74
N GLY A 608 -142.79 48.50 -22.07
CA GLY A 608 -143.64 49.22 -21.11
C GLY A 608 -145.00 48.58 -20.81
N ILE A 609 -145.62 47.92 -21.79
CA ILE A 609 -147.03 47.47 -21.72
C ILE A 609 -147.17 46.10 -21.04
N PHE A 610 -146.18 45.21 -21.20
CA PHE A 610 -146.26 43.83 -20.69
C PHE A 610 -146.01 43.70 -19.18
N HIS A 611 -145.25 44.64 -18.58
CA HIS A 611 -144.96 44.62 -17.14
C HIS A 611 -146.14 45.16 -16.31
N GLN A 612 -146.91 46.11 -16.83
CA GLN A 612 -148.09 46.67 -16.15
C GLN A 612 -149.28 45.69 -16.09
N MET A 613 -149.45 44.84 -17.11
CA MET A 613 -150.50 43.80 -17.12
C MET A 613 -150.25 42.70 -16.08
N ARG A 614 -148.98 42.28 -15.90
CA ARG A 614 -148.62 41.18 -14.99
C ARG A 614 -148.73 41.58 -13.51
N LEU A 615 -148.45 42.84 -13.17
CA LEU A 615 -148.61 43.37 -11.81
C LEU A 615 -150.07 43.58 -11.40
N LYS A 616 -150.98 43.82 -12.36
CA LYS A 616 -152.42 43.96 -12.09
C LYS A 616 -153.07 42.60 -11.79
N SER A 617 -152.73 41.57 -12.57
CA SER A 617 -153.21 40.19 -12.36
C SER A 617 -152.85 39.63 -10.97
N ILE A 618 -151.64 39.89 -10.48
CA ILE A 618 -151.19 39.40 -9.16
C ILE A 618 -151.90 40.12 -7.99
N ARG A 619 -152.23 41.41 -8.14
CA ARG A 619 -152.97 42.15 -7.10
C ARG A 619 -154.43 41.69 -7.00
N ASP A 620 -155.06 41.36 -8.12
CA ASP A 620 -156.45 40.91 -8.14
C ASP A 620 -156.59 39.50 -7.52
N GLU A 621 -155.63 38.59 -7.75
CA GLU A 621 -155.57 37.27 -7.10
C GLU A 621 -155.33 37.37 -5.58
N GLN A 622 -154.44 38.26 -5.14
CA GLN A 622 -154.20 38.50 -3.71
C GLN A 622 -155.40 39.12 -3.00
N ALA A 623 -156.17 39.99 -3.67
CA ALA A 623 -157.39 40.56 -3.12
C ALA A 623 -158.50 39.50 -2.93
N PHE A 624 -158.63 38.55 -3.87
CA PHE A 624 -159.60 37.46 -3.80
C PHE A 624 -159.33 36.52 -2.61
N ILE A 625 -158.08 36.07 -2.44
CA ILE A 625 -157.69 35.16 -1.33
C ILE A 625 -157.93 35.80 0.04
N ASN A 626 -157.61 37.09 0.20
CA ASN A 626 -157.80 37.82 1.44
C ASN A 626 -159.28 38.10 1.78
N ARG A 627 -160.17 38.09 0.79
CA ARG A 627 -161.62 38.17 1.01
C ARG A 627 -162.15 36.82 1.51
N ARG A 628 -161.72 35.73 0.88
CA ARG A 628 -162.12 34.36 1.25
C ARG A 628 -161.68 33.95 2.65
N LEU A 629 -160.46 34.37 3.05
CA LEU A 629 -159.95 34.14 4.41
C LEU A 629 -160.77 34.87 5.49
N ARG A 630 -161.30 36.06 5.19
CA ARG A 630 -162.16 36.81 6.12
C ARG A 630 -163.55 36.20 6.27
N GLU A 631 -164.13 35.68 5.19
CA GLU A 631 -165.40 34.93 5.24
C GLU A 631 -165.26 33.70 6.13
N LEU A 632 -164.24 32.88 5.91
CA LEU A 632 -163.99 31.66 6.69
C LEU A 632 -163.68 31.96 8.17
N ALA A 633 -163.00 33.07 8.46
CA ALA A 633 -162.75 33.50 9.84
C ALA A 633 -164.04 33.94 10.57
N ASN A 634 -164.98 34.58 9.87
CA ASN A 634 -166.28 34.93 10.42
C ASN A 634 -167.18 33.70 10.62
N ASP A 635 -167.17 32.77 9.67
CA ASP A 635 -167.90 31.50 9.80
C ASP A 635 -167.42 30.71 11.02
N LYS A 636 -166.09 30.59 11.21
CA LYS A 636 -165.51 29.97 12.39
C LYS A 636 -166.00 30.61 13.69
N LYS A 637 -166.06 31.94 13.74
CA LYS A 637 -166.53 32.71 14.91
C LYS A 637 -168.03 32.48 15.20
N SER A 638 -168.83 32.36 14.15
CA SER A 638 -170.25 32.00 14.24
C SER A 638 -170.45 30.58 14.80
N TRP A 639 -169.69 29.60 14.29
CA TRP A 639 -169.72 28.22 14.78
C TRP A 639 -169.26 28.11 16.24
N GLU A 640 -168.23 28.84 16.64
CA GLU A 640 -167.76 28.89 18.04
C GLU A 640 -168.82 29.46 18.99
N GLY A 641 -169.59 30.45 18.56
CA GLY A 641 -170.71 31.01 19.32
C GLY A 641 -171.87 30.01 19.48
N ILE A 642 -172.25 29.31 18.42
CA ILE A 642 -173.29 28.26 18.48
C ILE A 642 -172.86 27.12 19.41
N ILE A 643 -171.58 26.72 19.36
CA ILE A 643 -171.02 25.69 20.25
C ILE A 643 -171.05 26.14 21.72
N GLN A 644 -170.83 27.43 22.01
CA GLN A 644 -170.95 27.96 23.38
C GLN A 644 -172.40 27.98 23.88
N VAL A 645 -173.37 28.33 23.03
CA VAL A 645 -174.81 28.27 23.38
C VAL A 645 -175.27 26.83 23.61
N LEU A 646 -174.81 25.87 22.79
CA LEU A 646 -175.13 24.46 22.96
C LEU A 646 -174.49 23.85 24.23
N LYS A 647 -173.32 24.33 24.66
CA LYS A 647 -172.69 23.91 25.92
C LYS A 647 -173.34 24.52 27.17
N ALA A 648 -174.00 25.67 27.05
CA ALA A 648 -174.72 26.29 28.16
C ALA A 648 -176.10 25.65 28.41
N ASN A 649 -176.75 25.11 27.37
CA ASN A 649 -178.07 24.47 27.47
C ASN A 649 -178.04 22.98 27.88
N SER A 650 -176.88 22.44 28.29
CA SER A 650 -176.74 21.03 28.72
C SER A 650 -176.39 20.86 30.21
N LYS A 651 -176.70 21.84 31.06
CA LYS A 651 -176.64 21.70 32.53
C LYS A 651 -177.82 22.37 33.21
#